data_AF-A0A7Y5IXV0-F1
#
_entry.id   AF-A0A7Y5IXV0-F1
#
_cell.length_a   1.000
_cell.length_b   1.000
_cell.length_c   1.000
_cell.angle_alpha   90.00
_cell.angle_beta   90.00
_cell.angle_gamma   90.00
#
_symmetry.space_group_name_H-M   'P 1'
#
loop_
_entity.id
_entity.type
_entity.pdbx_description
1 polymer ?
#
loop_
_entity_poly.entity_id
_entity_poly.type
_entity_poly.pdbx_seq_one_letter_code
_entity_poly.pdbx_strand_id
1 'polypeptide(L)'
;MSRARRKGVTGGSARPYPGDARGLDPARLLSSPLGVTLLGAEMTMEFYSSNGFRIISLPISATDKEVEKGIQRFRATFKLDPSTAIEEALKTGYEHLVTEEICSEAVSRLKDPRRRFLQEAFWPHLPARLFEVIRASGRIFSSEAVEGIKKEGREGQPLDTSLARHALAVLYHCEALRLEFDYLEHGGDWPESTWRTALGLWSQVCSDDLFWDYMRDRVAARAHFQLTHEDVESARLALPEVILRTNSLLARAYSEALKPETSRSHLLLIHGAGFLQPTVERVLIESVKQFVHARQEPLIGKLHAEILECQGSLDRKRFSALADPLLQEAWSIVNSLVAEMRLGEALVKSTEFDPLCAGMLAAINKKIDYGAEVERGVLFSLVLIEKLLQLPHSSAMKRDLEEAYQSKVEMIYRDFSLPLDARPTRCWFLGGEIADPDESLLIPVYKITRWEGMDIQWQSRKVLVPRSRLAAQFHRGKASKADLAKRVSAPQVADLKVQLDALRARCEETVRGHEQHLVVEQARIRDSEAQELSAIQHEMKDRETQARKELENATTAHQLAVKAAEGAYYTELSMLEKKYAGALASHQRDYEEFLQGNVGFRGFCAFELPRISLTVPSLAVSAVSLPWVDPSITTPLALSIGACAGLLMGWLTGRTDRIVRIRIGAIRREELERAIIEEKDRLKGHLDDQLAVRNAEFERLTTGPRGILIGAQKRREEVHRRFQSQIDNESKKTADQIHRLRSDCDREAAPLEKKIAAYVQVKPETERTSFIAYKGARSNGFKDGDGPPQAEIQARFERELRSIVESLSNNARQLLASLQTTLSQEEFIGFLVALSKMSSAERELAIVMKALGR
;
A
#
# COMPACT_ATOMS: atom_id res chain seq x y z
N MET A 1 63.08 -25.58 39.88
CA MET A 1 61.92 -26.48 39.66
C MET A 1 60.74 -25.60 39.25
N SER A 2 59.84 -25.95 38.34
CA SER A 2 59.69 -27.13 37.48
C SER A 2 59.61 -26.72 35.99
N ARG A 3 59.90 -27.64 35.05
CA ARG A 3 59.79 -27.39 33.59
C ARG A 3 58.65 -28.23 33.00
N ALA A 4 57.51 -27.61 32.72
CA ALA A 4 56.39 -28.29 32.06
C ALA A 4 56.64 -28.39 30.53
N ARG A 5 57.09 -29.55 30.06
CA ARG A 5 57.16 -29.87 28.62
C ARG A 5 55.73 -29.98 28.05
N ARG A 6 55.25 -28.98 27.31
CA ARG A 6 54.18 -29.22 26.33
C ARG A 6 54.75 -30.12 25.22
N LYS A 7 54.14 -31.28 25.00
CA LYS A 7 54.45 -32.13 23.85
C LYS A 7 53.95 -31.44 22.58
N GLY A 8 54.76 -31.43 21.53
CA GLY A 8 54.29 -31.01 20.22
C GLY A 8 53.25 -32.01 19.69
N VAL A 9 52.06 -31.53 19.37
CA VAL A 9 51.14 -32.27 18.51
C VAL A 9 51.62 -32.03 17.08
N THR A 10 52.04 -33.08 16.40
CA THR A 10 52.38 -33.02 14.97
C THR A 10 51.09 -32.75 14.20
N GLY A 11 50.91 -31.51 13.75
CA GLY A 11 49.76 -31.12 12.95
C GLY A 11 49.68 -31.96 11.68
N GLY A 12 48.69 -32.85 11.60
CA GLY A 12 48.38 -33.54 10.36
C GLY A 12 47.95 -32.51 9.33
N SER A 13 48.67 -32.42 8.21
CA SER A 13 48.27 -31.57 7.08
C SER A 13 46.95 -32.08 6.51
N ALA A 14 45.86 -31.49 6.98
CA ALA A 14 44.57 -31.62 6.33
C ALA A 14 44.73 -31.08 4.90
N ARG A 15 44.41 -31.91 3.90
CA ARG A 15 44.38 -31.44 2.51
C ARG A 15 43.35 -30.30 2.45
N PRO A 16 43.69 -29.12 1.90
CA PRO A 16 42.69 -28.08 1.69
C PRO A 16 41.56 -28.65 0.84
N TYR A 17 40.31 -28.37 1.23
CA TYR A 17 39.16 -28.76 0.43
C TYR A 17 39.24 -28.04 -0.93
N PRO A 18 38.78 -28.66 -2.04
CA PRO A 18 38.66 -28.00 -3.34
C PRO A 18 37.51 -26.96 -3.29
N GLY A 19 37.80 -25.85 -2.63
CA GLY A 19 36.86 -24.82 -2.21
C GLY A 19 37.51 -23.79 -1.26
N ASP A 20 38.84 -23.60 -1.35
CA ASP A 20 39.54 -22.52 -0.64
C ASP A 20 38.86 -21.17 -0.93
N ALA A 21 38.66 -20.34 0.10
CA ALA A 21 37.98 -19.04 0.00
C ALA A 21 38.81 -17.93 -0.69
N ARG A 22 39.49 -18.25 -1.80
CA ARG A 22 40.46 -17.38 -2.51
C ARG A 22 39.89 -16.07 -3.07
N GLY A 23 38.56 -15.90 -3.03
CA GLY A 23 37.86 -14.66 -3.38
C GLY A 23 37.61 -13.70 -2.21
N LEU A 24 37.81 -14.13 -0.94
CA LEU A 24 37.47 -13.36 0.26
C LEU A 24 38.68 -12.86 1.07
N ASP A 25 39.87 -12.85 0.47
CA ASP A 25 41.08 -12.24 1.07
C ASP A 25 40.89 -10.71 1.19
N PRO A 26 40.83 -10.14 2.41
CA PRO A 26 40.60 -8.71 2.60
C PRO A 26 41.69 -7.82 1.98
N ALA A 27 42.96 -8.26 1.96
CA ALA A 27 44.05 -7.48 1.37
C ALA A 27 43.94 -7.45 -0.17
N ARG A 28 43.60 -8.60 -0.78
CA ARG A 28 43.31 -8.69 -2.21
C ARG A 28 42.08 -7.86 -2.59
N LEU A 29 41.03 -7.85 -1.78
CA LEU A 29 39.84 -7.04 -2.04
C LEU A 29 40.15 -5.54 -1.90
N LEU A 30 40.86 -5.13 -0.84
CA LEU A 30 41.22 -3.73 -0.61
C LEU A 30 41.99 -3.12 -1.80
N SER A 31 42.98 -3.87 -2.30
CA SER A 31 43.85 -3.50 -3.43
C SER A 31 43.26 -3.76 -4.82
N SER A 32 42.09 -4.39 -4.94
CA SER A 32 41.48 -4.67 -6.25
C SER A 32 40.94 -3.39 -6.91
N PRO A 33 41.12 -3.21 -8.23
CA PRO A 33 40.64 -2.04 -8.95
C PRO A 33 39.11 -2.03 -9.06
N LEU A 34 38.52 -0.86 -8.84
CA LEU A 34 37.07 -0.61 -8.92
C LEU A 34 36.57 -0.38 -10.36
N GLY A 35 37.45 -0.45 -11.37
CA GLY A 35 37.12 -0.21 -12.77
C GLY A 35 36.82 1.25 -13.13
N VAL A 36 37.01 2.19 -12.19
CA VAL A 36 36.76 3.62 -12.38
C VAL A 36 38.06 4.40 -12.20
N THR A 37 38.32 5.33 -13.11
CA THR A 37 39.44 6.28 -13.03
C THR A 37 38.95 7.68 -12.66
N LEU A 38 39.59 8.30 -11.67
CA LEU A 38 39.26 9.62 -11.14
C LEU A 38 40.50 10.54 -11.28
N LEU A 39 40.42 11.59 -12.08
CA LEU A 39 41.56 12.50 -12.40
C LEU A 39 42.86 11.79 -12.89
N GLY A 40 42.74 10.63 -13.53
CA GLY A 40 43.87 9.80 -13.95
C GLY A 40 44.48 8.92 -12.84
N ALA A 41 43.82 8.79 -11.69
CA ALA A 41 44.04 7.72 -10.73
C ALA A 41 43.08 6.56 -11.00
N GLU A 42 43.58 5.33 -11.09
CA GLU A 42 42.73 4.15 -10.89
C GLU A 42 42.33 4.08 -9.41
N MET A 43 41.06 3.78 -9.13
CA MET A 43 40.52 3.72 -7.77
C MET A 43 40.45 2.27 -7.29
N THR A 44 40.98 2.02 -6.09
CA THR A 44 40.84 0.77 -5.30
C THR A 44 39.99 1.07 -4.05
N MET A 45 39.76 0.11 -3.15
CA MET A 45 39.13 0.41 -1.85
C MET A 45 40.11 1.04 -0.83
N GLU A 46 41.39 1.22 -1.19
CA GLU A 46 42.42 1.80 -0.33
C GLU A 46 42.29 3.32 -0.10
N PHE A 47 41.32 4.04 -0.66
CA PHE A 47 41.31 5.52 -0.61
C PHE A 47 41.22 6.13 0.81
N TYR A 48 40.81 5.34 1.81
CA TYR A 48 40.87 5.71 3.22
C TYR A 48 42.18 5.30 3.91
N SER A 49 42.69 4.09 3.67
CA SER A 49 43.93 3.59 4.27
C SER A 49 45.18 4.25 3.67
N SER A 50 45.23 4.39 2.34
CA SER A 50 46.28 5.08 1.57
C SER A 50 46.10 6.62 1.52
N ASN A 51 45.36 7.19 2.47
CA ASN A 51 45.14 8.62 2.54
C ASN A 51 46.33 9.34 3.21
N GLY A 52 47.00 10.25 2.51
CA GLY A 52 48.17 10.94 3.03
C GLY A 52 47.91 11.72 4.33
N PHE A 53 46.71 12.31 4.48
CA PHE A 53 46.32 13.04 5.70
C PHE A 53 46.12 12.11 6.90
N ARG A 54 45.67 10.87 6.68
CA ARG A 54 45.64 9.79 7.69
C ARG A 54 47.05 9.49 8.20
N ILE A 55 47.98 9.25 7.28
CA ILE A 55 49.33 8.78 7.59
C ILE A 55 50.16 9.84 8.32
N ILE A 56 49.99 11.13 7.99
CA ILE A 56 50.66 12.22 8.72
C ILE A 56 49.84 12.77 9.91
N SER A 57 48.68 12.19 10.21
CA SER A 57 47.79 12.55 11.32
C SER A 57 47.42 14.05 11.39
N LEU A 58 47.11 14.65 10.24
CA LEU A 58 46.73 16.07 10.10
C LEU A 58 45.32 16.26 9.48
N PRO A 59 44.62 17.37 9.81
CA PRO A 59 43.39 17.75 9.14
C PRO A 59 43.64 18.36 7.75
N ILE A 60 42.61 18.38 6.92
CA ILE A 60 42.63 18.99 5.57
C ILE A 60 42.72 20.53 5.62
N SER A 61 42.40 21.11 6.78
CA SER A 61 42.60 22.53 7.10
C SER A 61 44.05 22.88 7.45
N ALA A 62 44.97 21.91 7.53
CA ALA A 62 46.40 22.16 7.72
C ALA A 62 47.00 22.91 6.51
N THR A 63 47.85 23.89 6.79
CA THR A 63 48.57 24.65 5.76
C THR A 63 49.61 23.80 5.05
N ASP A 64 50.02 24.19 3.84
CA ASP A 64 51.04 23.46 3.07
C ASP A 64 52.38 23.33 3.81
N LYS A 65 52.70 24.29 4.68
CA LYS A 65 53.87 24.27 5.57
C LYS A 65 53.74 23.21 6.67
N GLU A 66 52.53 22.98 7.19
CA GLU A 66 52.26 21.93 8.17
C GLU A 66 52.22 20.56 7.50
N VAL A 67 51.62 20.45 6.31
CA VAL A 67 51.61 19.23 5.49
C VAL A 67 53.04 18.82 5.13
N GLU A 68 53.89 19.72 4.63
CA GLU A 68 55.30 19.41 4.33
C GLU A 68 56.09 19.05 5.60
N LYS A 69 55.83 19.72 6.73
CA LYS A 69 56.43 19.34 8.02
C LYS A 69 55.97 17.94 8.47
N GLY A 70 54.71 17.58 8.23
CA GLY A 70 54.15 16.25 8.48
C GLY A 70 54.81 15.18 7.60
N ILE A 71 54.93 15.45 6.29
CA ILE A 71 55.65 14.60 5.32
C ILE A 71 57.10 14.40 5.78
N GLN A 72 57.79 15.45 6.24
CA GLN A 72 59.17 15.37 6.72
C GLN A 72 59.30 14.62 8.04
N ARG A 73 58.39 14.81 9.01
CA ARG A 73 58.32 14.00 10.24
C ARG A 73 58.13 12.53 9.89
N PHE A 74 57.09 12.20 9.12
CA PHE A 74 56.78 10.82 8.75
C PHE A 74 57.98 10.16 8.07
N ARG A 75 58.61 10.80 7.07
CA ARG A 75 59.82 10.28 6.40
C ARG A 75 61.02 10.11 7.34
N ALA A 76 61.14 10.93 8.38
CA ALA A 76 62.19 10.77 9.38
C ALA A 76 61.91 9.58 10.32
N THR A 77 60.69 9.48 10.86
CA THR A 77 60.26 8.34 11.70
C THR A 77 60.35 7.03 10.91
N PHE A 78 59.75 6.97 9.72
CA PHE A 78 59.67 5.79 8.87
C PHE A 78 61.04 5.27 8.41
N LYS A 79 62.04 6.15 8.28
CA LYS A 79 63.43 5.75 7.99
C LYS A 79 64.15 5.14 9.20
N LEU A 80 63.71 5.44 10.42
CA LEU A 80 64.26 4.88 11.66
C LEU A 80 63.52 3.61 12.09
N ASP A 81 62.19 3.63 12.00
CA ASP A 81 61.28 2.49 12.19
C ASP A 81 59.97 2.73 11.42
N PRO A 82 59.69 1.96 10.36
CA PRO A 82 58.41 1.97 9.66
C PRO A 82 57.22 1.63 10.57
N SER A 83 57.40 0.76 11.57
CA SER A 83 56.31 0.30 12.45
C SER A 83 55.80 1.45 13.31
N THR A 84 56.68 2.12 14.06
CA THR A 84 56.33 3.34 14.82
C THR A 84 55.70 4.40 13.91
N ALA A 85 56.21 4.61 12.69
CA ALA A 85 55.65 5.59 11.76
C ALA A 85 54.22 5.26 11.28
N ILE A 86 53.88 3.98 11.18
CA ILE A 86 52.52 3.51 10.86
C ILE A 86 51.63 3.53 12.12
N GLU A 87 52.19 3.30 13.31
CA GLU A 87 51.47 3.44 14.59
C GLU A 87 51.13 4.90 14.96
N GLU A 88 51.90 5.89 14.48
CA GLU A 88 51.57 7.33 14.59
C GLU A 88 50.38 7.77 13.70
N ALA A 89 49.91 6.92 12.77
CA ALA A 89 48.81 7.23 11.86
C ALA A 89 47.41 7.01 12.49
N LEU A 90 46.42 7.77 12.01
CA LEU A 90 45.03 7.63 12.48
C LEU A 90 44.40 6.31 12.04
N LYS A 91 43.89 5.52 13.00
CA LYS A 91 43.45 4.15 12.72
C LYS A 91 42.09 4.09 12.03
N THR A 92 42.01 3.35 10.93
CA THR A 92 40.76 2.90 10.28
C THR A 92 40.29 1.55 10.82
N GLY A 93 41.15 0.80 11.53
CA GLY A 93 40.83 -0.48 12.14
C GLY A 93 41.09 -1.70 11.25
N TYR A 94 41.81 -1.49 10.15
CA TYR A 94 42.28 -2.54 9.22
C TYR A 94 43.72 -2.24 8.77
N GLU A 95 44.52 -1.72 9.70
CA GLU A 95 45.94 -1.37 9.51
C GLU A 95 46.78 -2.53 8.97
N HIS A 96 46.45 -3.77 9.36
CA HIS A 96 47.20 -4.98 9.00
C HIS A 96 47.13 -5.35 7.52
N LEU A 97 46.19 -4.74 6.76
CA LEU A 97 46.04 -4.92 5.32
C LEU A 97 46.87 -3.93 4.49
N VAL A 98 47.64 -3.03 5.13
CA VAL A 98 48.36 -1.92 4.49
C VAL A 98 49.87 -2.13 4.59
N THR A 99 50.57 -2.12 3.46
CA THR A 99 52.03 -2.32 3.44
C THR A 99 52.81 -1.01 3.67
N GLU A 100 54.10 -1.14 3.99
CA GLU A 100 55.04 -0.03 4.13
C GLU A 100 55.12 0.83 2.85
N GLU A 101 55.10 0.18 1.67
CA GLU A 101 55.11 0.84 0.37
C GLU A 101 53.86 1.71 0.17
N ILE A 102 52.67 1.19 0.50
CA ILE A 102 51.40 1.92 0.38
C ILE A 102 51.42 3.17 1.26
N CYS A 103 51.92 3.07 2.51
CA CYS A 103 52.06 4.22 3.40
C CYS A 103 53.07 5.25 2.87
N SER A 104 54.20 4.81 2.31
CA SER A 104 55.21 5.68 1.70
C SER A 104 54.67 6.40 0.45
N GLU A 105 53.92 5.69 -0.41
CA GLU A 105 53.31 6.26 -1.61
C GLU A 105 52.14 7.20 -1.25
N ALA A 106 51.29 6.85 -0.28
CA ALA A 106 50.21 7.68 0.24
C ALA A 106 50.68 9.10 0.63
N VAL A 107 51.85 9.18 1.27
CA VAL A 107 52.48 10.44 1.69
C VAL A 107 53.22 11.14 0.54
N SER A 108 53.65 10.40 -0.51
CA SER A 108 54.20 11.00 -1.74
C SER A 108 53.10 11.63 -2.61
N ARG A 109 51.93 10.99 -2.70
CA ARG A 109 50.72 11.45 -3.43
C ARG A 109 50.26 12.86 -2.99
N LEU A 110 50.53 13.28 -1.75
CA LEU A 110 50.25 14.65 -1.27
C LEU A 110 51.00 15.76 -2.03
N LYS A 111 52.09 15.44 -2.74
CA LYS A 111 52.86 16.42 -3.53
C LYS A 111 52.29 16.61 -4.95
N ASP A 112 51.42 15.72 -5.42
CA ASP A 112 50.67 15.86 -6.66
C ASP A 112 49.33 16.58 -6.36
N PRO A 113 49.00 17.71 -6.99
CA PRO A 113 47.79 18.48 -6.71
C PRO A 113 46.49 17.70 -6.94
N ARG A 114 46.44 16.87 -7.99
CA ARG A 114 45.26 16.06 -8.34
C ARG A 114 45.09 14.92 -7.34
N ARG A 115 46.16 14.16 -7.07
CA ARG A 115 46.13 13.06 -6.08
C ARG A 115 45.84 13.57 -4.67
N ARG A 116 46.37 14.74 -4.30
CA ARG A 116 46.02 15.42 -3.04
C ARG A 116 44.55 15.83 -2.99
N PHE A 117 43.99 16.39 -4.07
CA PHE A 117 42.56 16.72 -4.14
C PHE A 117 41.68 15.47 -3.93
N LEU A 118 42.04 14.32 -4.51
CA LEU A 118 41.34 13.05 -4.23
C LEU A 118 41.45 12.65 -2.76
N GLN A 119 42.64 12.74 -2.15
CA GLN A 119 42.81 12.45 -0.72
C GLN A 119 42.00 13.40 0.18
N GLU A 120 41.74 14.64 -0.24
CA GLU A 120 40.84 15.56 0.48
C GLU A 120 39.37 15.15 0.31
N ALA A 121 38.94 14.83 -0.91
CA ALA A 121 37.58 14.32 -1.17
C ALA A 121 37.24 13.04 -0.38
N PHE A 122 38.23 12.22 0.01
CA PHE A 122 38.07 11.02 0.82
C PHE A 122 38.50 11.16 2.30
N TRP A 123 38.64 12.38 2.85
CA TRP A 123 39.03 12.58 4.26
C TRP A 123 38.15 13.64 4.95
N PRO A 124 38.01 13.70 6.30
CA PRO A 124 37.07 14.63 6.94
C PRO A 124 37.50 16.10 6.86
N HIS A 125 36.70 16.95 6.20
CA HIS A 125 36.85 18.41 6.22
C HIS A 125 36.30 19.01 7.52
N LEU A 126 37.10 18.97 8.59
CA LEU A 126 36.68 19.42 9.93
C LEU A 126 37.45 20.66 10.44
N PRO A 127 36.79 21.50 11.25
CA PRO A 127 37.46 22.45 12.14
C PRO A 127 38.47 21.73 13.04
N ALA A 128 39.63 22.33 13.28
CA ALA A 128 40.71 21.70 14.05
C ALA A 128 40.24 21.15 15.40
N ARG A 129 39.38 21.88 16.12
CA ARG A 129 38.79 21.46 17.41
C ARG A 129 38.08 20.10 17.40
N LEU A 130 37.47 19.71 16.27
CA LEU A 130 36.80 18.41 16.12
C LEU A 130 37.76 17.33 15.61
N PHE A 131 38.73 17.71 14.78
CA PHE A 131 39.78 16.78 14.37
C PHE A 131 40.68 16.38 15.55
N GLU A 132 40.86 17.26 16.55
CA GLU A 132 41.52 16.89 17.82
C GLU A 132 40.77 15.80 18.59
N VAL A 133 39.43 15.74 18.54
CA VAL A 133 38.65 14.65 19.17
C VAL A 133 38.92 13.31 18.47
N ILE A 134 38.93 13.32 17.14
CA ILE A 134 39.35 12.15 16.33
C ILE A 134 40.75 11.72 16.73
N ARG A 135 41.72 12.67 16.75
CA ARG A 135 43.13 12.40 17.04
C ARG A 135 43.37 11.91 18.46
N ALA A 136 42.72 12.49 19.45
CA ALA A 136 42.78 12.04 20.85
C ALA A 136 42.21 10.62 21.02
N SER A 137 41.23 10.23 20.21
CA SER A 137 40.68 8.87 20.23
C SER A 137 41.55 7.82 19.48
N GLY A 138 42.56 8.28 18.72
CA GLY A 138 43.50 7.43 17.97
C GLY A 138 42.92 6.74 16.71
N ARG A 139 41.64 6.96 16.40
CA ARG A 139 40.90 6.28 15.33
C ARG A 139 39.94 7.24 14.63
N ILE A 140 39.67 7.03 13.35
CA ILE A 140 38.75 7.89 12.59
C ILE A 140 37.30 7.79 13.11
N PHE A 141 36.83 6.58 13.43
CA PHE A 141 35.48 6.36 13.92
C PHE A 141 35.45 6.18 15.45
N SER A 142 34.83 7.13 16.14
CA SER A 142 34.50 7.04 17.56
C SER A 142 33.15 7.70 17.83
N SER A 143 32.42 7.22 18.84
CA SER A 143 31.11 7.77 19.22
C SER A 143 31.17 9.25 19.59
N GLU A 144 32.24 9.66 20.26
CA GLU A 144 32.51 11.06 20.63
C GLU A 144 32.72 11.94 19.40
N ALA A 145 33.53 11.51 18.42
CA ALA A 145 33.69 12.22 17.16
C ALA A 145 32.38 12.31 16.38
N VAL A 146 31.64 11.20 16.27
CA VAL A 146 30.35 11.15 15.56
C VAL A 146 29.32 12.12 16.17
N GLU A 147 29.15 12.15 17.49
CA GLU A 147 28.23 13.10 18.13
C GLU A 147 28.74 14.54 18.12
N GLY A 148 30.06 14.76 18.21
CA GLY A 148 30.66 16.08 18.02
C GLY A 148 30.39 16.67 16.64
N ILE A 149 30.56 15.86 15.59
CA ILE A 149 30.30 16.29 14.19
C ILE A 149 28.79 16.48 13.95
N LYS A 150 27.93 15.59 14.46
CA LYS A 150 26.47 15.78 14.42
C LYS A 150 26.02 17.04 15.16
N LYS A 151 26.69 17.41 16.25
CA LYS A 151 26.42 18.65 16.98
C LYS A 151 26.80 19.86 16.12
N GLU A 152 28.01 19.90 15.60
CA GLU A 152 28.50 20.97 14.72
C GLU A 152 27.55 21.19 13.52
N GLY A 153 27.17 20.12 12.83
CA GLY A 153 26.27 20.19 11.67
C GLY A 153 24.84 20.63 11.98
N ARG A 154 24.42 20.68 13.25
CA ARG A 154 23.13 21.22 13.71
C ARG A 154 23.22 22.66 14.24
N GLU A 155 24.39 23.09 14.69
CA GLU A 155 24.60 24.39 15.37
C GLU A 155 25.38 25.41 14.52
N GLY A 156 26.08 24.95 13.47
CA GLY A 156 26.87 25.78 12.57
C GLY A 156 26.10 26.42 11.41
N GLN A 157 26.85 27.01 10.47
CA GLN A 157 26.33 27.58 9.23
C GLN A 157 25.96 26.49 8.20
N PRO A 158 25.22 26.79 7.12
CA PRO A 158 24.87 25.80 6.10
C PRO A 158 26.07 25.05 5.48
N LEU A 159 27.22 25.72 5.35
CA LEU A 159 28.47 25.08 4.95
C LEU A 159 28.99 24.11 6.02
N ASP A 160 28.93 24.46 7.31
CA ASP A 160 29.32 23.56 8.40
C ASP A 160 28.43 22.31 8.44
N THR A 161 27.12 22.45 8.19
CA THR A 161 26.20 21.31 7.99
C THR A 161 26.63 20.42 6.82
N SER A 162 27.06 21.02 5.70
CA SER A 162 27.53 20.30 4.52
C SER A 162 28.83 19.53 4.79
N LEU A 163 29.83 20.19 5.37
CA LEU A 163 31.12 19.59 5.74
C LEU A 163 30.99 18.54 6.84
N ALA A 164 30.11 18.75 7.82
CA ALA A 164 29.78 17.74 8.83
C ALA A 164 29.14 16.50 8.20
N ARG A 165 28.29 16.66 7.18
CA ARG A 165 27.70 15.53 6.44
C ARG A 165 28.77 14.74 5.68
N HIS A 166 29.72 15.41 5.03
CA HIS A 166 30.87 14.77 4.36
C HIS A 166 31.77 14.02 5.35
N ALA A 167 32.11 14.66 6.47
CA ALA A 167 32.89 14.02 7.53
C ALA A 167 32.20 12.75 8.06
N LEU A 168 30.88 12.79 8.29
CA LEU A 168 30.11 11.59 8.67
C LEU A 168 30.07 10.54 7.55
N ALA A 169 29.97 10.92 6.28
CA ALA A 169 30.01 10.01 5.14
C ALA A 169 31.34 9.23 5.08
N VAL A 170 32.47 9.92 5.27
CA VAL A 170 33.81 9.32 5.38
C VAL A 170 33.88 8.40 6.61
N LEU A 171 33.48 8.89 7.79
CA LEU A 171 33.53 8.13 9.05
C LEU A 171 32.74 6.82 8.99
N TYR A 172 31.48 6.87 8.55
CA TYR A 172 30.63 5.68 8.46
C TYR A 172 31.09 4.71 7.35
N HIS A 173 31.68 5.18 6.25
CA HIS A 173 32.22 4.30 5.21
C HIS A 173 33.52 3.59 5.67
N CYS A 174 34.39 4.28 6.41
CA CYS A 174 35.54 3.65 7.08
C CYS A 174 35.10 2.55 8.06
N GLU A 175 34.09 2.81 8.90
CA GLU A 175 33.58 1.83 9.86
C GLU A 175 32.84 0.67 9.17
N ALA A 176 32.12 0.93 8.07
CA ALA A 176 31.48 -0.12 7.27
C ALA A 176 32.51 -1.08 6.69
N LEU A 177 33.59 -0.58 6.08
CA LEU A 177 34.70 -1.40 5.59
C LEU A 177 35.41 -2.16 6.71
N ARG A 178 35.62 -1.53 7.88
CA ARG A 178 36.21 -2.19 9.05
C ARG A 178 35.36 -3.38 9.52
N LEU A 179 34.05 -3.19 9.64
CA LEU A 179 33.12 -4.25 10.03
C LEU A 179 32.97 -5.32 8.94
N GLU A 180 33.09 -4.96 7.66
CA GLU A 180 33.05 -5.90 6.54
C GLU A 180 34.26 -6.85 6.56
N PHE A 181 35.47 -6.31 6.78
CA PHE A 181 36.68 -7.13 6.90
C PHE A 181 36.67 -7.99 8.17
N ASP A 182 36.18 -7.47 9.29
CA ASP A 182 35.96 -8.23 10.53
C ASP A 182 34.97 -9.41 10.30
N TYR A 183 33.87 -9.16 9.57
CA TYR A 183 32.92 -10.19 9.14
C TYR A 183 33.50 -11.19 8.11
N LEU A 184 34.48 -10.79 7.30
CA LEU A 184 35.21 -11.72 6.42
C LEU A 184 36.19 -12.62 7.18
N GLU A 185 36.94 -12.07 8.14
CA GLU A 185 37.96 -12.78 8.92
C GLU A 185 37.34 -13.67 10.02
N HIS A 186 36.32 -13.18 10.73
CA HIS A 186 35.77 -13.81 11.93
C HIS A 186 34.29 -14.26 11.80
N GLY A 187 33.57 -13.75 10.80
CA GLY A 187 32.11 -13.91 10.71
C GLY A 187 31.35 -13.01 11.69
N GLY A 188 30.07 -13.30 11.93
CA GLY A 188 29.19 -12.52 12.80
C GLY A 188 28.02 -11.89 12.04
N ASP A 189 27.53 -10.76 12.54
CA ASP A 189 26.45 -9.99 11.92
C ASP A 189 27.00 -9.05 10.84
N TRP A 190 26.46 -9.12 9.63
CA TRP A 190 26.88 -8.30 8.48
C TRP A 190 26.43 -6.83 8.64
N PRO A 191 27.29 -5.81 8.41
CA PRO A 191 27.08 -4.42 8.85
C PRO A 191 26.14 -3.57 7.97
N GLU A 192 24.95 -4.10 7.64
CA GLU A 192 23.98 -3.48 6.74
C GLU A 192 23.62 -2.03 7.12
N SER A 193 23.37 -1.77 8.41
CA SER A 193 22.95 -0.46 8.90
C SER A 193 24.06 0.60 8.76
N THR A 194 25.31 0.21 8.98
CA THR A 194 26.50 1.05 8.77
C THR A 194 26.66 1.39 7.29
N TRP A 195 26.52 0.41 6.39
CA TRP A 195 26.55 0.62 4.94
C TRP A 195 25.44 1.54 4.45
N ARG A 196 24.18 1.30 4.83
CA ARG A 196 23.04 2.16 4.46
C ARG A 196 23.26 3.61 4.93
N THR A 197 23.82 3.78 6.12
CA THR A 197 24.16 5.11 6.67
C THR A 197 25.27 5.79 5.85
N ALA A 198 26.36 5.07 5.56
CA ALA A 198 27.47 5.58 4.75
C ALA A 198 27.02 6.01 3.35
N LEU A 199 26.32 5.13 2.63
CA LEU A 199 25.87 5.38 1.25
C LEU A 199 24.84 6.52 1.19
N GLY A 200 23.87 6.54 2.11
CA GLY A 200 22.86 7.61 2.19
C GLY A 200 23.45 8.98 2.53
N LEU A 201 24.56 9.04 3.28
CA LEU A 201 25.31 10.29 3.49
C LEU A 201 26.12 10.69 2.24
N TRP A 202 26.76 9.73 1.57
CA TRP A 202 27.51 9.99 0.32
C TRP A 202 26.63 10.48 -0.84
N SER A 203 25.41 9.94 -0.98
CA SER A 203 24.40 10.43 -1.94
C SER A 203 24.11 11.92 -1.73
N GLN A 204 23.83 12.31 -0.48
CA GLN A 204 23.56 13.70 -0.12
C GLN A 204 24.77 14.61 -0.41
N VAL A 205 26.00 14.17 -0.10
CA VAL A 205 27.23 14.95 -0.36
C VAL A 205 27.47 15.15 -1.86
N CYS A 206 27.28 14.12 -2.69
CA CYS A 206 27.43 14.25 -4.14
C CYS A 206 26.38 15.22 -4.75
N SER A 207 25.22 15.32 -4.10
CA SER A 207 24.10 16.18 -4.49
C SER A 207 24.15 17.60 -3.90
N ASP A 208 24.99 17.87 -2.90
CA ASP A 208 25.04 19.16 -2.18
C ASP A 208 25.99 20.15 -2.85
N ASP A 209 25.44 21.15 -3.54
CA ASP A 209 26.22 22.19 -4.22
C ASP A 209 27.14 22.97 -3.27
N LEU A 210 26.80 23.15 -1.99
CA LEU A 210 27.66 23.87 -1.04
C LEU A 210 28.98 23.14 -0.76
N PHE A 211 28.97 21.80 -0.77
CA PHE A 211 30.19 21.01 -0.67
C PHE A 211 31.07 21.21 -1.91
N TRP A 212 30.46 21.21 -3.09
CA TRP A 212 31.21 21.34 -4.35
C TRP A 212 31.68 22.77 -4.61
N ASP A 213 30.94 23.82 -4.20
CA ASP A 213 31.42 25.21 -4.18
C ASP A 213 32.64 25.36 -3.27
N TYR A 214 32.56 24.81 -2.06
CA TYR A 214 33.71 24.79 -1.15
C TYR A 214 34.92 24.02 -1.75
N MET A 215 34.70 22.92 -2.47
CA MET A 215 35.78 22.22 -3.17
C MET A 215 36.32 23.01 -4.37
N ARG A 216 35.48 23.74 -5.12
CA ARG A 216 35.88 24.71 -6.16
C ARG A 216 36.74 25.83 -5.56
N ASP A 217 36.33 26.40 -4.44
CA ASP A 217 37.07 27.44 -3.71
C ASP A 217 38.43 26.95 -3.20
N ARG A 218 38.51 25.72 -2.68
CA ARG A 218 39.79 25.09 -2.28
C ARG A 218 40.77 24.93 -3.45
N VAL A 219 40.27 24.62 -4.64
CA VAL A 219 41.11 24.53 -5.85
C VAL A 219 41.57 25.92 -6.27
N ALA A 220 40.66 26.89 -6.35
CA ALA A 220 40.97 28.28 -6.70
C ALA A 220 42.00 28.91 -5.73
N ALA A 221 41.83 28.71 -4.42
CA ALA A 221 42.73 29.23 -3.37
C ALA A 221 44.16 28.67 -3.44
N ARG A 222 44.40 27.56 -4.15
CA ARG A 222 45.73 27.00 -4.41
C ARG A 222 46.37 27.48 -5.70
N ALA A 223 45.59 28.02 -6.63
CA ALA A 223 46.04 28.57 -7.92
C ALA A 223 46.97 27.64 -8.74
N HIS A 224 46.87 26.31 -8.57
CA HIS A 224 47.82 25.37 -9.15
C HIS A 224 47.37 24.91 -10.54
N PHE A 225 48.09 25.30 -11.59
CA PHE A 225 47.73 25.12 -13.01
C PHE A 225 47.35 23.70 -13.47
N GLN A 226 47.73 22.66 -12.72
CA GLN A 226 47.38 21.26 -12.97
C GLN A 226 46.00 20.84 -12.43
N LEU A 227 45.32 21.69 -11.65
CA LEU A 227 44.03 21.37 -11.03
C LEU A 227 43.06 22.52 -11.28
N THR A 228 41.97 22.21 -11.98
CA THR A 228 41.02 23.18 -12.54
C THR A 228 39.62 23.00 -11.95
N HIS A 229 38.70 23.92 -12.22
CA HIS A 229 37.28 23.72 -11.91
C HIS A 229 36.67 22.55 -12.71
N GLU A 230 37.16 22.29 -13.92
CA GLU A 230 36.73 21.13 -14.73
C GLU A 230 37.14 19.79 -14.09
N ASP A 231 38.31 19.74 -13.43
CA ASP A 231 38.71 18.59 -12.61
C ASP A 231 37.74 18.38 -11.42
N VAL A 232 37.22 19.46 -10.81
CA VAL A 232 36.23 19.35 -9.72
C VAL A 232 34.89 18.80 -10.21
N GLU A 233 34.37 19.28 -11.34
CA GLU A 233 33.11 18.74 -11.91
C GLU A 233 33.27 17.31 -12.43
N SER A 234 34.42 16.99 -13.04
CA SER A 234 34.77 15.61 -13.44
C SER A 234 34.78 14.67 -12.23
N ALA A 235 35.37 15.10 -11.11
CA ALA A 235 35.35 14.35 -9.87
C ALA A 235 33.94 14.22 -9.28
N ARG A 236 33.12 15.29 -9.30
CA ARG A 236 31.72 15.26 -8.85
C ARG A 236 30.88 14.23 -9.60
N LEU A 237 31.04 14.16 -10.93
CA LEU A 237 30.29 13.24 -11.78
C LEU A 237 30.70 11.77 -11.60
N ALA A 238 31.99 11.50 -11.33
CA ALA A 238 32.51 10.14 -11.22
C ALA A 238 32.52 9.57 -9.78
N LEU A 239 32.56 10.41 -8.74
CA LEU A 239 32.59 9.98 -7.34
C LEU A 239 31.41 9.07 -6.92
N PRO A 240 30.15 9.32 -7.33
CA PRO A 240 29.04 8.39 -7.12
C PRO A 240 29.31 6.97 -7.65
N GLU A 241 29.99 6.84 -8.79
CA GLU A 241 30.33 5.53 -9.33
C GLU A 241 31.40 4.85 -8.45
N VAL A 242 32.47 5.57 -8.06
CA VAL A 242 33.51 5.02 -7.16
C VAL A 242 32.93 4.46 -5.86
N ILE A 243 32.04 5.21 -5.19
CA ILE A 243 31.42 4.79 -3.92
C ILE A 243 30.55 3.53 -4.09
N LEU A 244 29.81 3.43 -5.20
CA LEU A 244 28.97 2.26 -5.50
C LEU A 244 29.81 1.04 -5.93
N ARG A 245 30.93 1.25 -6.62
CA ARG A 245 31.83 0.18 -7.08
C ARG A 245 32.49 -0.58 -5.93
N THR A 246 32.75 0.05 -4.79
CA THR A 246 33.12 -0.62 -3.53
C THR A 246 32.15 -1.76 -3.20
N ASN A 247 30.84 -1.49 -3.26
CA ASN A 247 29.80 -2.50 -3.02
C ASN A 247 29.66 -3.49 -4.18
N SER A 248 29.93 -3.08 -5.42
CA SER A 248 29.97 -3.99 -6.59
C SER A 248 31.05 -5.07 -6.42
N LEU A 249 32.24 -4.67 -5.99
CA LEU A 249 33.39 -5.56 -5.77
C LEU A 249 33.10 -6.55 -4.64
N LEU A 250 32.55 -6.09 -3.52
CA LEU A 250 32.10 -6.95 -2.42
C LEU A 250 30.99 -7.92 -2.86
N ALA A 251 29.97 -7.43 -3.59
CA ALA A 251 28.90 -8.27 -4.14
C ALA A 251 29.47 -9.40 -5.01
N ARG A 252 30.40 -9.08 -5.91
CA ARG A 252 31.10 -10.07 -6.74
C ARG A 252 31.89 -11.07 -5.89
N ALA A 253 32.70 -10.61 -4.95
CA ALA A 253 33.52 -11.46 -4.09
C ALA A 253 32.68 -12.48 -3.31
N TYR A 254 31.52 -12.06 -2.78
CA TYR A 254 30.57 -12.94 -2.13
C TYR A 254 29.90 -13.94 -3.08
N SER A 255 29.68 -13.57 -4.36
CA SER A 255 29.17 -14.50 -5.37
C SER A 255 30.20 -15.58 -5.74
N GLU A 256 31.46 -15.18 -5.99
CA GLU A 256 32.58 -16.11 -6.24
C GLU A 256 32.80 -17.06 -5.04
N ALA A 257 32.56 -16.58 -3.81
CA ALA A 257 32.67 -17.36 -2.58
C ALA A 257 31.40 -18.13 -2.18
N LEU A 258 30.41 -18.25 -3.06
CA LEU A 258 29.14 -18.97 -2.83
C LEU A 258 28.36 -18.51 -1.58
N LYS A 259 28.44 -17.20 -1.25
CA LYS A 259 27.62 -16.51 -0.24
C LYS A 259 26.57 -15.61 -0.95
N PRO A 260 25.54 -16.18 -1.61
CA PRO A 260 24.61 -15.42 -2.44
C PRO A 260 23.79 -14.41 -1.63
N GLU A 261 23.46 -14.69 -0.37
CA GLU A 261 22.69 -13.78 0.49
C GLU A 261 23.44 -12.45 0.73
N THR A 262 24.71 -12.49 1.13
CA THR A 262 25.52 -11.29 1.35
C THR A 262 25.78 -10.55 0.04
N SER A 263 26.04 -11.29 -1.04
CA SER A 263 26.17 -10.75 -2.39
C SER A 263 24.91 -9.96 -2.81
N ARG A 264 23.74 -10.57 -2.63
CA ARG A 264 22.42 -9.96 -2.87
C ARG A 264 22.23 -8.69 -2.06
N SER A 265 22.62 -8.69 -0.79
CA SER A 265 22.45 -7.52 0.08
C SER A 265 23.35 -6.35 -0.32
N HIS A 266 24.57 -6.56 -0.84
CA HIS A 266 25.35 -5.46 -1.45
C HIS A 266 24.72 -4.93 -2.75
N LEU A 267 24.09 -5.78 -3.57
CA LEU A 267 23.34 -5.32 -4.75
C LEU A 267 22.11 -4.49 -4.35
N LEU A 268 21.42 -4.88 -3.26
CA LEU A 268 20.34 -4.09 -2.65
C LEU A 268 20.85 -2.77 -2.03
N LEU A 269 22.06 -2.74 -1.47
CA LEU A 269 22.70 -1.50 -1.01
C LEU A 269 22.97 -0.54 -2.17
N ILE A 270 23.49 -1.02 -3.31
CA ILE A 270 23.71 -0.19 -4.51
C ILE A 270 22.39 0.40 -5.01
N HIS A 271 21.35 -0.43 -5.13
CA HIS A 271 20.01 0.01 -5.53
C HIS A 271 19.37 0.99 -4.53
N GLY A 272 19.58 0.79 -3.23
CA GLY A 272 19.02 1.60 -2.16
C GLY A 272 19.82 2.85 -1.78
N ALA A 273 20.98 3.08 -2.40
CA ALA A 273 21.94 4.12 -1.99
C ALA A 273 21.48 5.57 -2.22
N GLY A 274 20.47 5.80 -3.07
CA GLY A 274 19.90 7.12 -3.31
C GLY A 274 20.76 8.06 -4.17
N PHE A 275 21.74 7.55 -4.93
CA PHE A 275 22.43 8.34 -5.96
C PHE A 275 21.55 8.53 -7.21
N LEU A 276 22.01 9.35 -8.17
CA LEU A 276 21.35 9.53 -9.46
C LEU A 276 21.17 8.20 -10.20
N GLN A 277 19.92 7.88 -10.55
CA GLN A 277 19.48 6.61 -11.13
C GLN A 277 20.36 6.10 -12.29
N PRO A 278 20.80 6.91 -13.28
CA PRO A 278 21.66 6.40 -14.37
C PRO A 278 23.02 5.87 -13.92
N THR A 279 23.53 6.32 -12.77
CA THR A 279 24.80 5.80 -12.19
C THR A 279 24.54 4.51 -11.41
N VAL A 280 23.44 4.47 -10.65
CA VAL A 280 22.98 3.26 -9.95
C VAL A 280 22.72 2.13 -10.96
N GLU A 281 22.00 2.40 -12.04
CA GLU A 281 21.73 1.43 -13.11
C GLU A 281 23.01 0.95 -13.80
N ARG A 282 23.95 1.85 -14.13
CA ARG A 282 25.24 1.47 -14.73
C ARG A 282 26.00 0.48 -13.86
N VAL A 283 26.15 0.78 -12.57
CA VAL A 283 26.86 -0.11 -11.64
C VAL A 283 26.09 -1.41 -11.46
N LEU A 284 24.76 -1.37 -11.26
CA LEU A 284 23.93 -2.58 -11.13
C LEU A 284 24.02 -3.50 -12.35
N ILE A 285 23.96 -2.97 -13.58
CA ILE A 285 24.10 -3.78 -14.80
C ILE A 285 25.41 -4.58 -14.76
N GLU A 286 26.52 -3.91 -14.46
CA GLU A 286 27.82 -4.58 -14.46
C GLU A 286 28.01 -5.52 -13.26
N SER A 287 27.59 -5.12 -12.05
CA SER A 287 27.63 -5.98 -10.85
C SER A 287 26.79 -7.25 -11.05
N VAL A 288 25.60 -7.12 -11.66
CA VAL A 288 24.71 -8.26 -11.90
C VAL A 288 25.23 -9.11 -13.06
N LYS A 289 25.83 -8.55 -14.11
CA LYS A 289 26.59 -9.32 -15.12
C LYS A 289 27.70 -10.15 -14.47
N GLN A 290 28.50 -9.55 -13.59
CA GLN A 290 29.59 -10.25 -12.88
C GLN A 290 29.05 -11.34 -11.94
N PHE A 291 27.99 -11.06 -11.18
CA PHE A 291 27.28 -12.05 -10.35
C PHE A 291 26.78 -13.24 -11.18
N VAL A 292 26.09 -12.96 -12.29
CA VAL A 292 25.50 -13.96 -13.17
C VAL A 292 26.59 -14.79 -13.85
N HIS A 293 27.68 -14.19 -14.33
CA HIS A 293 28.83 -14.90 -14.89
C HIS A 293 29.43 -15.88 -13.86
N ALA A 294 29.70 -15.42 -12.62
CA ALA A 294 30.24 -16.27 -11.56
C ALA A 294 29.30 -17.44 -11.19
N ARG A 295 27.98 -17.25 -11.34
CA ARG A 295 26.96 -18.29 -11.11
C ARG A 295 26.72 -19.19 -12.33
N GLN A 296 27.00 -18.73 -13.56
CA GLN A 296 26.91 -19.52 -14.80
C GLN A 296 28.11 -20.45 -15.00
N GLU A 297 29.33 -20.03 -14.65
CA GLU A 297 30.56 -20.77 -14.93
C GLU A 297 30.52 -22.25 -14.45
N PRO A 298 30.01 -22.59 -13.24
CA PRO A 298 29.85 -23.99 -12.82
C PRO A 298 28.82 -24.77 -13.67
N LEU A 299 27.80 -24.10 -14.21
CA LEU A 299 26.79 -24.73 -15.08
C LEU A 299 27.38 -25.05 -16.45
N ILE A 300 28.20 -24.13 -16.98
CA ILE A 300 28.94 -24.29 -18.23
C ILE A 300 29.95 -25.43 -18.08
N GLY A 301 30.66 -25.53 -16.95
CA GLY A 301 31.55 -26.65 -16.62
C GLY A 301 30.83 -28.01 -16.60
N LYS A 302 29.72 -28.13 -15.85
CA LYS A 302 28.88 -29.34 -15.83
C LYS A 302 28.38 -29.72 -17.24
N LEU A 303 27.87 -28.74 -17.99
CA LEU A 303 27.37 -28.93 -19.36
C LEU A 303 28.44 -29.50 -20.31
N HIS A 304 29.69 -29.04 -20.18
CA HIS A 304 30.79 -29.58 -20.96
C HIS A 304 31.10 -31.04 -20.57
N ALA A 305 31.41 -31.29 -19.29
CA ALA A 305 31.83 -32.61 -18.81
C ALA A 305 30.74 -33.69 -18.93
N GLU A 306 29.48 -33.36 -18.63
CA GLU A 306 28.39 -34.35 -18.55
C GLU A 306 27.69 -34.60 -19.89
N ILE A 307 27.63 -33.60 -20.78
CA ILE A 307 26.84 -33.67 -22.03
C ILE A 307 27.70 -33.53 -23.29
N LEU A 308 28.54 -32.50 -23.40
CA LEU A 308 29.32 -32.24 -24.62
C LEU A 308 30.51 -33.22 -24.79
N GLU A 309 31.15 -33.62 -23.70
CA GLU A 309 32.25 -34.60 -23.70
C GLU A 309 31.75 -36.06 -23.68
N CYS A 310 30.48 -36.30 -23.39
CA CYS A 310 29.91 -37.65 -23.33
C CYS A 310 30.05 -38.39 -24.68
N GLN A 311 30.55 -39.62 -24.68
CA GLN A 311 30.77 -40.38 -25.91
C GLN A 311 29.45 -40.88 -26.53
N GLY A 312 29.31 -40.71 -27.84
CA GLY A 312 28.13 -41.09 -28.60
C GLY A 312 26.97 -40.09 -28.54
N SER A 313 25.78 -40.55 -28.94
CA SER A 313 24.50 -39.87 -28.77
C SER A 313 23.85 -40.25 -27.43
N LEU A 314 22.99 -39.37 -26.94
CA LEU A 314 22.18 -39.53 -25.73
C LEU A 314 20.72 -39.67 -26.12
N ASP A 315 20.04 -40.68 -25.60
CA ASP A 315 18.58 -40.78 -25.76
C ASP A 315 17.88 -39.58 -25.09
N ARG A 316 16.64 -39.32 -25.52
CA ARG A 316 15.87 -38.13 -25.11
C ARG A 316 15.64 -38.07 -23.60
N LYS A 317 15.54 -39.21 -22.89
CA LYS A 317 15.33 -39.24 -21.43
C LYS A 317 16.63 -38.99 -20.68
N ARG A 318 17.74 -39.61 -21.11
CA ARG A 318 19.08 -39.37 -20.56
C ARG A 318 19.54 -37.92 -20.80
N PHE A 319 19.27 -37.36 -21.98
CA PHE A 319 19.55 -35.95 -22.26
C PHE A 319 18.72 -35.03 -21.34
N SER A 320 17.41 -35.26 -21.19
CA SER A 320 16.56 -34.46 -20.27
C SER A 320 17.06 -34.54 -18.83
N ALA A 321 17.45 -35.73 -18.35
CA ALA A 321 17.93 -35.94 -16.99
C ALA A 321 19.22 -35.16 -16.66
N LEU A 322 20.05 -34.84 -17.65
CA LEU A 322 21.26 -34.02 -17.49
C LEU A 322 20.98 -32.53 -17.75
N ALA A 323 20.16 -32.21 -18.76
CA ALA A 323 19.90 -30.83 -19.18
C ALA A 323 18.88 -30.10 -18.30
N ASP A 324 17.83 -30.77 -17.80
CA ASP A 324 16.79 -30.12 -16.99
C ASP A 324 17.33 -29.56 -15.66
N PRO A 325 18.20 -30.24 -14.89
CA PRO A 325 18.82 -29.66 -13.70
C PRO A 325 19.64 -28.39 -13.99
N LEU A 326 20.42 -28.38 -15.08
CA LEU A 326 21.24 -27.23 -15.48
C LEU A 326 20.36 -26.03 -15.87
N LEU A 327 19.28 -26.28 -16.61
CA LEU A 327 18.29 -25.27 -16.93
C LEU A 327 17.57 -24.78 -15.67
N GLN A 328 17.18 -25.67 -14.75
CA GLN A 328 16.55 -25.29 -13.48
C GLN A 328 17.46 -24.43 -12.60
N GLU A 329 18.77 -24.72 -12.54
CA GLU A 329 19.72 -23.90 -11.80
C GLU A 329 19.91 -22.52 -12.44
N ALA A 330 19.98 -22.44 -13.78
CA ALA A 330 19.99 -21.17 -14.53
C ALA A 330 18.70 -20.35 -14.30
N TRP A 331 17.54 -20.99 -14.36
CA TRP A 331 16.25 -20.39 -14.04
C TRP A 331 16.16 -19.90 -12.59
N SER A 332 16.73 -20.65 -11.64
CA SER A 332 16.79 -20.23 -10.24
C SER A 332 17.59 -18.95 -10.08
N ILE A 333 18.73 -18.81 -10.77
CA ILE A 333 19.51 -17.57 -10.78
C ILE A 333 18.63 -16.41 -11.27
N VAL A 334 17.99 -16.52 -12.45
CA VAL A 334 17.11 -15.49 -13.01
C VAL A 334 15.97 -15.12 -12.07
N ASN A 335 15.34 -16.11 -11.43
CA ASN A 335 14.25 -15.88 -10.49
C ASN A 335 14.71 -15.14 -9.22
N SER A 336 15.91 -15.41 -8.69
CA SER A 336 16.49 -14.64 -7.58
C SER A 336 16.77 -13.19 -7.97
N LEU A 337 17.20 -12.91 -9.22
CA LEU A 337 17.36 -11.53 -9.72
C LEU A 337 16.03 -10.75 -9.69
N VAL A 338 14.93 -11.39 -10.13
CA VAL A 338 13.62 -10.77 -10.23
C VAL A 338 12.92 -10.66 -8.87
N ALA A 339 12.79 -11.77 -8.15
CA ALA A 339 11.92 -11.85 -6.97
C ALA A 339 12.58 -11.28 -5.71
N GLU A 340 13.87 -11.54 -5.51
CA GLU A 340 14.57 -11.19 -4.27
C GLU A 340 15.23 -9.82 -4.35
N MET A 341 15.93 -9.53 -5.46
CA MET A 341 16.55 -8.22 -5.70
C MET A 341 15.61 -7.17 -6.30
N ARG A 342 14.42 -7.56 -6.74
CA ARG A 342 13.41 -6.67 -7.35
C ARG A 342 13.92 -5.89 -8.57
N LEU A 343 14.90 -6.44 -9.28
CA LEU A 343 15.51 -5.79 -10.43
C LEU A 343 14.49 -5.65 -11.57
N GLY A 344 14.43 -4.47 -12.18
CA GLY A 344 13.59 -4.22 -13.34
C GLY A 344 13.93 -5.14 -14.50
N GLU A 345 12.92 -5.50 -15.31
CA GLU A 345 13.04 -6.48 -16.40
C GLU A 345 14.17 -6.13 -17.40
N ALA A 346 14.45 -4.85 -17.62
CA ALA A 346 15.56 -4.38 -18.45
C ALA A 346 16.95 -4.75 -17.88
N LEU A 347 17.14 -4.63 -16.57
CA LEU A 347 18.38 -5.03 -15.89
C LEU A 347 18.56 -6.56 -16.00
N VAL A 348 17.50 -7.32 -15.76
CA VAL A 348 17.53 -8.80 -15.86
C VAL A 348 17.81 -9.26 -17.29
N LYS A 349 17.20 -8.62 -18.31
CA LYS A 349 17.48 -8.85 -19.73
C LYS A 349 18.95 -8.61 -20.10
N SER A 350 19.62 -7.65 -19.45
CA SER A 350 21.04 -7.36 -19.70
C SER A 350 22.01 -8.46 -19.22
N THR A 351 21.56 -9.51 -18.54
CA THR A 351 22.46 -10.46 -17.86
C THR A 351 23.04 -11.59 -18.72
N GLU A 352 22.57 -11.74 -19.96
CA GLU A 352 23.23 -12.51 -21.04
C GLU A 352 23.69 -13.95 -20.65
N PHE A 353 22.79 -14.93 -20.73
CA PHE A 353 23.09 -16.37 -20.59
C PHE A 353 23.69 -17.00 -21.86
N ASP A 354 24.22 -16.17 -22.76
CA ASP A 354 24.72 -16.55 -24.08
C ASP A 354 25.70 -17.74 -24.09
N PRO A 355 26.72 -17.84 -23.21
CA PRO A 355 27.63 -19.00 -23.24
C PRO A 355 26.93 -20.32 -22.89
N LEU A 356 26.01 -20.29 -21.92
CA LEU A 356 25.21 -21.46 -21.53
C LEU A 356 24.20 -21.84 -22.63
N CYS A 357 23.54 -20.83 -23.22
CA CYS A 357 22.61 -21.01 -24.33
C CYS A 357 23.30 -21.58 -25.58
N ALA A 358 24.48 -21.07 -25.95
CA ALA A 358 25.27 -21.56 -27.07
C ALA A 358 25.76 -23.00 -26.84
N GLY A 359 26.29 -23.30 -25.64
CA GLY A 359 26.69 -24.65 -25.26
C GLY A 359 25.53 -25.65 -25.29
N MET A 360 24.35 -25.26 -24.78
CA MET A 360 23.17 -26.12 -24.78
C MET A 360 22.60 -26.30 -26.18
N LEU A 361 22.61 -25.27 -27.03
CA LEU A 361 22.22 -25.37 -28.44
C LEU A 361 23.18 -26.27 -29.24
N ALA A 362 24.48 -26.22 -28.95
CA ALA A 362 25.46 -27.14 -29.51
C ALA A 362 25.22 -28.58 -29.04
N ALA A 363 24.85 -28.80 -27.78
CA ALA A 363 24.49 -30.12 -27.25
C ALA A 363 23.22 -30.67 -27.92
N ILE A 364 22.15 -29.86 -28.03
CA ILE A 364 20.88 -30.20 -28.70
C ILE A 364 21.13 -30.66 -30.15
N ASN A 365 22.03 -29.97 -30.87
CA ASN A 365 22.32 -30.28 -32.27
C ASN A 365 23.31 -31.44 -32.47
N LYS A 366 24.19 -31.74 -31.50
CA LYS A 366 25.26 -32.75 -31.66
C LYS A 366 25.06 -34.05 -30.87
N LYS A 367 24.21 -34.06 -29.83
CA LYS A 367 24.14 -35.17 -28.86
C LYS A 367 22.77 -35.85 -28.75
N ILE A 368 21.67 -35.19 -29.12
CA ILE A 368 20.34 -35.84 -29.03
C ILE A 368 20.24 -36.95 -30.07
N ASP A 369 19.93 -38.17 -29.61
CA ASP A 369 19.51 -39.26 -30.50
C ASP A 369 18.05 -39.05 -30.93
N TYR A 370 17.83 -39.02 -32.24
CA TYR A 370 16.50 -38.88 -32.85
C TYR A 370 15.82 -40.24 -33.06
N GLY A 371 16.58 -41.34 -33.10
CA GLY A 371 16.09 -42.71 -33.25
C GLY A 371 15.16 -42.94 -34.45
N ALA A 372 14.24 -43.89 -34.30
CA ALA A 372 13.22 -44.23 -35.32
C ALA A 372 11.96 -43.32 -35.28
N GLU A 373 11.94 -42.32 -34.40
CA GLU A 373 10.84 -41.37 -34.21
C GLU A 373 11.38 -39.93 -34.27
N VAL A 374 12.00 -39.60 -35.39
CA VAL A 374 12.73 -38.35 -35.62
C VAL A 374 11.88 -37.13 -35.28
N GLU A 375 10.58 -37.14 -35.61
CA GLU A 375 9.66 -36.04 -35.35
C GLU A 375 9.52 -35.74 -33.84
N ARG A 376 9.58 -36.77 -32.98
CA ARG A 376 9.59 -36.62 -31.52
C ARG A 376 10.94 -36.12 -30.99
N GLY A 377 12.06 -36.51 -31.61
CA GLY A 377 13.37 -35.94 -31.30
C GLY A 377 13.50 -34.46 -31.67
N VAL A 378 12.92 -34.07 -32.81
CA VAL A 378 12.87 -32.66 -33.22
C VAL A 378 11.92 -31.85 -32.33
N LEU A 379 10.76 -32.40 -31.93
CA LEU A 379 9.89 -31.75 -30.92
C LEU A 379 10.57 -31.60 -29.55
N PHE A 380 11.30 -32.62 -29.08
CA PHE A 380 12.10 -32.51 -27.85
C PHE A 380 13.13 -31.39 -27.95
N SER A 381 13.83 -31.30 -29.08
CA SER A 381 14.78 -30.21 -29.38
C SER A 381 14.09 -28.84 -29.37
N LEU A 382 12.93 -28.71 -30.00
CA LEU A 382 12.13 -27.48 -30.02
C LEU A 382 11.69 -27.04 -28.61
N VAL A 383 11.26 -27.97 -27.76
CA VAL A 383 10.86 -27.68 -26.37
C VAL A 383 12.06 -27.20 -25.54
N LEU A 384 13.26 -27.75 -25.75
CA LEU A 384 14.48 -27.26 -25.11
C LEU A 384 14.87 -25.86 -25.63
N ILE A 385 14.73 -25.59 -26.94
CA ILE A 385 14.99 -24.27 -27.51
C ILE A 385 13.97 -23.24 -26.98
N GLU A 386 12.68 -23.58 -26.83
CA GLU A 386 11.71 -22.66 -26.19
C GLU A 386 12.06 -22.41 -24.70
N LYS A 387 12.64 -23.37 -23.96
CA LYS A 387 13.18 -23.11 -22.61
C LYS A 387 14.36 -22.12 -22.64
N LEU A 388 15.29 -22.27 -23.58
CA LEU A 388 16.45 -21.37 -23.73
C LEU A 388 16.03 -19.95 -24.13
N LEU A 389 15.04 -19.81 -25.02
CA LEU A 389 14.52 -18.51 -25.47
C LEU A 389 13.86 -17.66 -24.36
N GLN A 390 13.61 -18.24 -23.19
CA GLN A 390 13.05 -17.55 -22.02
C GLN A 390 14.12 -17.12 -20.99
N LEU A 391 15.37 -17.59 -21.11
CA LEU A 391 16.49 -17.03 -20.34
C LEU A 391 16.89 -15.66 -20.91
N PRO A 392 17.50 -14.75 -20.12
CA PRO A 392 18.09 -13.52 -20.64
C PRO A 392 19.19 -13.83 -21.67
N HIS A 393 19.16 -13.18 -22.84
CA HIS A 393 20.11 -13.39 -23.94
C HIS A 393 20.37 -12.09 -24.70
N SER A 394 21.51 -12.02 -25.39
CA SER A 394 21.77 -10.93 -26.32
C SER A 394 20.90 -11.02 -27.57
N SER A 395 20.81 -9.91 -28.32
CA SER A 395 20.15 -9.87 -29.61
C SER A 395 20.84 -10.71 -30.70
N ALA A 396 22.06 -11.21 -30.46
CA ALA A 396 22.70 -12.22 -31.31
C ALA A 396 22.18 -13.62 -30.95
N MET A 397 22.43 -14.09 -29.73
CA MET A 397 22.00 -15.41 -29.25
C MET A 397 20.48 -15.65 -29.40
N LYS A 398 19.67 -14.60 -29.23
CA LYS A 398 18.22 -14.65 -29.51
C LYS A 398 17.92 -15.05 -30.96
N ARG A 399 18.60 -14.44 -31.94
CA ARG A 399 18.41 -14.74 -33.37
C ARG A 399 18.88 -16.16 -33.69
N ASP A 400 20.01 -16.58 -33.15
CA ASP A 400 20.55 -17.93 -33.35
C ASP A 400 19.59 -19.00 -32.80
N LEU A 401 18.97 -18.75 -31.64
CA LEU A 401 17.93 -19.60 -31.07
C LEU A 401 16.61 -19.57 -31.88
N GLU A 402 16.21 -18.41 -32.39
CA GLU A 402 15.00 -18.28 -33.23
C GLU A 402 15.18 -18.95 -34.61
N GLU A 403 16.35 -18.82 -35.25
CA GLU A 403 16.70 -19.52 -36.50
C GLU A 403 16.76 -21.04 -36.27
N ALA A 404 17.43 -21.48 -35.21
CA ALA A 404 17.45 -22.89 -34.84
C ALA A 404 16.04 -23.43 -34.52
N TYR A 405 15.16 -22.63 -33.92
CA TYR A 405 13.76 -23.00 -33.72
C TYR A 405 13.06 -23.17 -35.06
N GLN A 406 13.09 -22.18 -35.96
CA GLN A 406 12.39 -22.27 -37.26
C GLN A 406 12.91 -23.42 -38.13
N SER A 407 14.23 -23.64 -38.18
CA SER A 407 14.85 -24.77 -38.87
C SER A 407 14.32 -26.12 -38.37
N LYS A 408 14.14 -26.27 -37.05
CA LYS A 408 13.55 -27.48 -36.44
C LYS A 408 12.02 -27.55 -36.66
N VAL A 409 11.30 -26.44 -36.78
CA VAL A 409 9.88 -26.44 -37.20
C VAL A 409 9.74 -26.94 -38.65
N GLU A 410 10.58 -26.44 -39.57
CA GLU A 410 10.61 -26.92 -40.96
C GLU A 410 10.87 -28.42 -41.05
N MET A 411 11.82 -28.95 -40.28
CA MET A 411 12.14 -30.39 -40.27
C MET A 411 10.91 -31.29 -40.02
N ILE A 412 9.89 -30.81 -39.29
CA ILE A 412 8.63 -31.56 -39.06
C ILE A 412 7.54 -31.17 -40.07
N TYR A 413 7.43 -29.88 -40.44
CA TYR A 413 6.23 -29.35 -41.11
C TYR A 413 6.45 -28.72 -42.50
N ARG A 414 7.63 -28.87 -43.12
CA ARG A 414 7.96 -28.32 -44.47
C ARG A 414 6.89 -28.60 -45.53
N ASP A 415 6.34 -29.81 -45.56
CA ASP A 415 5.32 -30.23 -46.53
C ASP A 415 3.87 -29.98 -46.06
N PHE A 416 3.68 -29.40 -44.88
CA PHE A 416 2.38 -29.33 -44.18
C PHE A 416 1.89 -27.90 -43.89
N SER A 417 2.68 -26.86 -44.23
CA SER A 417 2.27 -25.44 -44.17
C SER A 417 1.69 -25.03 -42.80
N LEU A 418 2.54 -25.03 -41.78
CA LEU A 418 2.17 -24.60 -40.43
C LEU A 418 2.01 -23.05 -40.36
N PRO A 419 0.90 -22.52 -39.81
CA PRO A 419 0.76 -21.08 -39.57
C PRO A 419 1.79 -20.51 -38.61
N LEU A 420 2.14 -19.22 -38.79
CA LEU A 420 3.18 -18.53 -38.01
C LEU A 420 2.86 -18.42 -36.50
N ASP A 421 1.59 -18.50 -36.10
CA ASP A 421 1.13 -18.48 -34.71
C ASP A 421 1.11 -19.88 -34.05
N ALA A 422 1.10 -20.96 -34.85
CA ALA A 422 0.94 -22.32 -34.38
C ALA A 422 2.26 -22.92 -33.83
N ARG A 423 2.58 -22.61 -32.56
CA ARG A 423 3.77 -23.17 -31.89
C ARG A 423 3.64 -24.70 -31.70
N PRO A 424 4.54 -25.54 -32.27
CA PRO A 424 4.49 -26.99 -32.08
C PRO A 424 4.97 -27.45 -30.70
N THR A 425 5.68 -26.60 -29.94
CA THR A 425 6.07 -26.88 -28.55
C THR A 425 4.92 -26.82 -27.55
N ARG A 426 3.74 -26.37 -27.96
CA ARG A 426 2.53 -26.28 -27.12
C ARG A 426 1.52 -27.35 -27.49
N CYS A 427 0.84 -27.88 -26.49
CA CYS A 427 -0.19 -28.88 -26.68
C CYS A 427 -1.38 -28.30 -27.46
N TRP A 428 -1.79 -28.94 -28.56
CA TRP A 428 -2.93 -28.46 -29.35
C TRP A 428 -4.30 -28.90 -28.80
N PHE A 429 -4.29 -29.92 -27.93
CA PHE A 429 -5.47 -30.46 -27.23
C PHE A 429 -5.83 -29.71 -25.94
N LEU A 430 -4.87 -29.06 -25.27
CA LEU A 430 -5.05 -28.36 -24.00
C LEU A 430 -4.16 -27.12 -23.99
N GLY A 431 -4.77 -25.93 -23.89
CA GLY A 431 -4.06 -24.67 -24.11
C GLY A 431 -2.98 -24.36 -23.06
N GLY A 432 -1.92 -23.66 -23.48
CA GLY A 432 -0.84 -23.17 -22.62
C GLY A 432 0.18 -24.24 -22.19
N GLU A 433 -0.26 -25.48 -22.02
CA GLU A 433 0.58 -26.64 -21.70
C GLU A 433 1.72 -26.86 -22.72
N ILE A 434 2.88 -27.28 -22.22
CA ILE A 434 4.02 -27.70 -23.04
C ILE A 434 3.74 -29.10 -23.61
N ALA A 435 4.04 -29.32 -24.88
CA ALA A 435 3.93 -30.62 -25.53
C ALA A 435 4.95 -31.61 -24.94
N ASP A 436 4.50 -32.84 -24.66
CA ASP A 436 5.37 -33.93 -24.26
C ASP A 436 5.69 -34.78 -25.51
N PRO A 437 6.97 -34.90 -25.92
CA PRO A 437 7.34 -35.66 -27.12
C PRO A 437 6.91 -37.13 -27.10
N ASP A 438 6.93 -37.80 -25.95
CA ASP A 438 6.57 -39.23 -25.85
C ASP A 438 5.04 -39.45 -25.92
N GLU A 439 4.26 -38.46 -25.47
CA GLU A 439 2.80 -38.52 -25.45
C GLU A 439 2.14 -37.86 -26.68
N SER A 440 2.91 -37.10 -27.47
CA SER A 440 2.50 -36.51 -28.74
C SER A 440 2.23 -37.59 -29.79
N LEU A 441 1.19 -37.40 -30.61
CA LEU A 441 0.72 -38.40 -31.55
C LEU A 441 1.51 -38.33 -32.86
N LEU A 442 1.85 -39.50 -33.41
CA LEU A 442 2.35 -39.64 -34.77
C LEU A 442 1.24 -40.26 -35.61
N ILE A 443 0.68 -39.51 -36.56
CA ILE A 443 -0.33 -40.01 -37.49
C ILE A 443 0.38 -40.39 -38.80
N PRO A 444 0.49 -41.69 -39.15
CA PRO A 444 1.09 -42.09 -40.41
C PRO A 444 0.20 -41.63 -41.57
N VAL A 445 0.82 -41.01 -42.57
CA VAL A 445 0.15 -40.56 -43.78
C VAL A 445 0.99 -40.87 -45.02
N TYR A 446 0.35 -41.26 -46.11
CA TYR A 446 0.99 -41.53 -47.39
C TYR A 446 0.47 -40.60 -48.49
N LYS A 447 1.31 -40.32 -49.49
CA LYS A 447 0.95 -39.66 -50.74
C LYS A 447 1.49 -40.48 -51.90
N ILE A 448 0.63 -40.89 -52.82
CA ILE A 448 1.05 -41.48 -54.10
C ILE A 448 1.76 -40.37 -54.90
N THR A 449 3.04 -40.55 -55.19
CA THR A 449 3.90 -39.57 -55.85
C THR A 449 4.05 -39.85 -57.34
N ARG A 450 4.08 -41.13 -57.73
CA ARG A 450 4.16 -41.59 -59.12
C ARG A 450 3.36 -42.90 -59.26
N TRP A 451 2.76 -43.09 -60.43
CA TRP A 451 1.95 -44.26 -60.73
C TRP A 451 2.15 -44.62 -62.21
N GLU A 452 2.76 -45.77 -62.50
CA GLU A 452 3.05 -46.23 -63.86
C GLU A 452 2.66 -47.71 -64.03
N GLY A 453 1.40 -47.95 -64.40
CA GLY A 453 0.83 -49.29 -64.53
C GLY A 453 0.57 -49.94 -63.18
N MET A 454 1.35 -50.96 -62.83
CA MET A 454 1.39 -51.53 -61.48
C MET A 454 2.50 -50.95 -60.59
N ASP A 455 3.43 -50.16 -61.13
CA ASP A 455 4.51 -49.58 -60.31
C ASP A 455 4.01 -48.32 -59.60
N ILE A 456 3.64 -48.51 -58.33
CA ILE A 456 3.10 -47.47 -57.47
C ILE A 456 4.23 -46.98 -56.55
N GLN A 457 4.61 -45.71 -56.70
CA GLN A 457 5.52 -45.07 -55.77
C GLN A 457 4.71 -44.14 -54.87
N TRP A 458 4.86 -44.33 -53.55
CA TRP A 458 4.27 -43.45 -52.54
C TRP A 458 5.36 -42.96 -51.59
N GLN A 459 5.19 -41.73 -51.11
CA GLN A 459 5.94 -41.21 -49.97
C GLN A 459 5.11 -41.42 -48.71
N SER A 460 5.67 -42.10 -47.73
CA SER A 460 5.11 -42.19 -46.37
C SER A 460 5.77 -41.15 -45.46
N ARG A 461 5.01 -40.57 -44.53
CA ARG A 461 5.46 -39.61 -43.49
C ARG A 461 4.62 -39.77 -42.23
N LYS A 462 5.06 -39.21 -41.10
CA LYS A 462 4.25 -39.10 -39.89
C LYS A 462 3.91 -37.63 -39.64
N VAL A 463 2.63 -37.29 -39.56
CA VAL A 463 2.20 -35.98 -39.06
C VAL A 463 2.27 -36.02 -37.54
N LEU A 464 3.15 -35.22 -36.96
CA LEU A 464 3.20 -34.99 -35.52
C LEU A 464 2.02 -34.11 -35.10
N VAL A 465 1.31 -34.51 -34.04
CA VAL A 465 0.26 -33.72 -33.38
C VAL A 465 0.65 -33.53 -31.90
N PRO A 466 1.23 -32.37 -31.54
CA PRO A 466 1.69 -32.05 -30.19
C PRO A 466 0.63 -32.21 -29.08
N ARG A 467 0.97 -32.99 -28.06
CA ARG A 467 0.11 -33.28 -26.90
C ARG A 467 0.90 -33.28 -25.60
N SER A 468 0.38 -32.65 -24.56
CA SER A 468 0.98 -32.70 -23.21
C SER A 468 0.65 -33.99 -22.49
N ARG A 469 1.48 -34.36 -21.51
CA ARG A 469 1.27 -35.51 -20.63
C ARG A 469 -0.09 -35.43 -19.90
N LEU A 470 -0.53 -34.23 -19.53
CA LEU A 470 -1.81 -33.99 -18.85
C LEU A 470 -3.00 -34.24 -19.78
N ALA A 471 -2.95 -33.74 -21.02
CA ALA A 471 -3.97 -34.05 -22.03
C ALA A 471 -4.02 -35.55 -22.36
N ALA A 472 -2.86 -36.21 -22.49
CA ALA A 472 -2.79 -37.66 -22.69
C ALA A 472 -3.28 -38.47 -21.48
N GLN A 473 -3.13 -37.97 -20.25
CA GLN A 473 -3.74 -38.57 -19.06
C GLN A 473 -5.27 -38.41 -19.08
N PHE A 474 -5.78 -37.24 -19.43
CA PHE A 474 -7.23 -36.99 -19.55
C PHE A 474 -7.88 -37.89 -20.63
N HIS A 475 -7.29 -38.00 -21.83
CA HIS A 475 -7.79 -38.89 -22.89
C HIS A 475 -7.81 -40.37 -22.49
N ARG A 476 -6.89 -40.80 -21.61
CA ARG A 476 -6.84 -42.17 -21.07
C ARG A 476 -7.66 -42.34 -19.77
N GLY A 477 -8.49 -41.36 -19.40
CA GLY A 477 -9.34 -41.40 -18.20
C GLY A 477 -8.57 -41.33 -16.87
N LYS A 478 -7.27 -40.99 -16.89
CA LYS A 478 -6.37 -40.98 -15.72
C LYS A 478 -6.27 -39.64 -14.99
N ALA A 479 -6.94 -38.60 -15.48
CA ALA A 479 -7.01 -37.28 -14.87
C ALA A 479 -8.43 -36.72 -14.98
N SER A 480 -8.92 -36.05 -13.93
CA SER A 480 -10.25 -35.44 -13.89
C SER A 480 -10.23 -33.98 -14.32
N LYS A 481 -11.43 -33.38 -14.48
CA LYS A 481 -11.56 -31.92 -14.65
C LYS A 481 -11.02 -31.10 -13.46
N ALA A 482 -11.02 -31.66 -12.26
CA ALA A 482 -10.44 -31.01 -11.09
C ALA A 482 -8.90 -31.02 -11.10
N ASP A 483 -8.29 -32.07 -11.64
CA ASP A 483 -6.82 -32.17 -11.77
C ASP A 483 -6.31 -31.20 -12.84
N LEU A 484 -7.06 -31.03 -13.93
CA LEU A 484 -6.84 -29.97 -14.93
C LEU A 484 -6.88 -28.58 -14.27
N ALA A 485 -7.96 -28.25 -13.55
CA ALA A 485 -8.12 -26.95 -12.90
C ALA A 485 -7.01 -26.64 -11.88
N LYS A 486 -6.43 -27.67 -11.22
CA LYS A 486 -5.28 -27.54 -10.32
C LYS A 486 -3.93 -27.41 -11.04
N ARG A 487 -3.76 -27.99 -12.23
CA ARG A 487 -2.47 -28.11 -12.92
C ARG A 487 -2.25 -27.16 -14.09
N VAL A 488 -3.29 -26.53 -14.63
CA VAL A 488 -3.14 -25.47 -15.64
C VAL A 488 -2.66 -24.17 -14.96
N SER A 489 -1.41 -24.19 -14.52
CA SER A 489 -0.58 -23.04 -14.13
C SER A 489 0.30 -22.56 -15.29
N ALA A 490 -0.13 -22.83 -16.54
CA ALA A 490 0.56 -22.40 -17.74
C ALA A 490 0.84 -20.88 -17.70
N PRO A 491 2.03 -20.40 -18.09
CA PRO A 491 2.39 -18.97 -17.97
C PRO A 491 1.39 -18.01 -18.60
N GLN A 492 0.69 -18.41 -19.67
CA GLN A 492 -0.38 -17.63 -20.30
C GLN A 492 -1.65 -17.50 -19.44
N VAL A 493 -1.98 -18.54 -18.65
CA VAL A 493 -3.10 -18.50 -17.69
C VAL A 493 -2.68 -17.80 -16.40
N ALA A 494 -1.41 -17.88 -16.01
CA ALA A 494 -0.85 -17.09 -14.93
C ALA A 494 -0.83 -15.59 -15.29
N ASP A 495 -0.37 -15.22 -16.49
CA ASP A 495 -0.40 -13.86 -17.03
C ASP A 495 -1.83 -13.31 -17.16
N LEU A 496 -2.77 -14.07 -17.74
CA LEU A 496 -4.19 -13.66 -17.79
C LEU A 496 -4.82 -13.50 -16.40
N LYS A 497 -4.37 -14.26 -15.39
CA LYS A 497 -4.76 -14.06 -13.98
C LYS A 497 -4.12 -12.79 -13.41
N VAL A 498 -2.82 -12.59 -13.59
CA VAL A 498 -2.12 -11.36 -13.15
C VAL A 498 -2.74 -10.11 -13.79
N GLN A 499 -3.16 -10.16 -15.06
CA GLN A 499 -3.89 -9.08 -15.74
C GLN A 499 -5.28 -8.85 -15.12
N LEU A 500 -6.02 -9.92 -14.80
CA LEU A 500 -7.33 -9.86 -14.16
C LEU A 500 -7.26 -9.36 -12.71
N ASP A 501 -6.25 -9.80 -11.96
CA ASP A 501 -6.00 -9.44 -10.58
C ASP A 501 -5.44 -8.01 -10.48
N ALA A 502 -4.60 -7.58 -11.42
CA ALA A 502 -4.15 -6.18 -11.54
C ALA A 502 -5.29 -5.23 -11.98
N LEU A 503 -6.17 -5.68 -12.88
CA LEU A 503 -7.40 -4.95 -13.24
C LEU A 503 -8.29 -4.75 -12.00
N ARG A 504 -8.51 -5.80 -11.20
CA ARG A 504 -9.25 -5.75 -9.95
C ARG A 504 -8.58 -4.86 -8.91
N ALA A 505 -7.28 -5.01 -8.67
CA ALA A 505 -6.52 -4.19 -7.74
C ALA A 505 -6.55 -2.70 -8.11
N ARG A 506 -6.42 -2.37 -9.41
CA ARG A 506 -6.56 -1.00 -9.95
C ARG A 506 -7.96 -0.44 -9.72
N CYS A 507 -9.00 -1.27 -9.89
CA CYS A 507 -10.38 -0.88 -9.58
C CYS A 507 -10.56 -0.62 -8.08
N GLU A 508 -10.06 -1.50 -7.20
CA GLU A 508 -10.12 -1.34 -5.75
C GLU A 508 -9.31 -0.15 -5.23
N GLU A 509 -8.18 0.17 -5.86
CA GLU A 509 -7.39 1.37 -5.58
C GLU A 509 -8.13 2.64 -5.99
N THR A 510 -8.73 2.65 -7.19
CA THR A 510 -9.56 3.77 -7.66
C THR A 510 -10.78 3.99 -6.76
N VAL A 511 -11.45 2.91 -6.35
CA VAL A 511 -12.57 2.95 -5.39
C VAL A 511 -12.11 3.51 -4.04
N ARG A 512 -10.98 3.05 -3.48
CA ARG A 512 -10.41 3.61 -2.25
C ARG A 512 -10.06 5.10 -2.39
N GLY A 513 -9.59 5.54 -3.56
CA GLY A 513 -9.36 6.96 -3.85
C GLY A 513 -10.65 7.79 -3.82
N HIS A 514 -11.75 7.28 -4.39
CA HIS A 514 -13.07 7.91 -4.29
C HIS A 514 -13.63 7.93 -2.86
N GLU A 515 -13.44 6.87 -2.08
CA GLU A 515 -13.82 6.79 -0.66
C GLU A 515 -13.02 7.79 0.20
N GLN A 516 -11.70 7.90 -0.02
CA GLN A 516 -10.84 8.88 0.63
C GLN A 516 -11.22 10.32 0.26
N HIS A 517 -11.49 10.61 -1.02
CA HIS A 517 -11.96 11.91 -1.47
C HIS A 517 -13.29 12.29 -0.80
N LEU A 518 -14.23 11.33 -0.65
CA LEU A 518 -15.49 11.59 0.06
C LEU A 518 -15.25 11.95 1.53
N VAL A 519 -14.34 11.25 2.23
CA VAL A 519 -13.99 11.58 3.62
C VAL A 519 -13.39 12.98 3.74
N VAL A 520 -12.49 13.36 2.82
CA VAL A 520 -11.88 14.70 2.80
C VAL A 520 -12.91 15.80 2.53
N GLU A 521 -13.79 15.63 1.53
CA GLU A 521 -14.79 16.66 1.21
C GLU A 521 -15.89 16.70 2.29
N GLN A 522 -16.29 15.58 2.91
CA GLN A 522 -17.16 15.58 4.10
C GLN A 522 -16.52 16.33 5.29
N ALA A 523 -15.22 16.19 5.51
CA ALA A 523 -14.51 16.94 6.54
C ALA A 523 -14.53 18.45 6.23
N ARG A 524 -14.21 18.84 4.99
CA ARG A 524 -14.25 20.22 4.52
C ARG A 524 -15.64 20.86 4.62
N ILE A 525 -16.70 20.10 4.32
CA ILE A 525 -18.10 20.54 4.49
C ILE A 525 -18.41 20.78 5.97
N ARG A 526 -17.94 19.91 6.88
CA ARG A 526 -18.08 20.09 8.34
C ARG A 526 -17.23 21.24 8.91
N ASP A 527 -16.04 21.49 8.37
CA ASP A 527 -15.23 22.65 8.74
C ASP A 527 -15.92 23.96 8.31
N SER A 528 -16.57 23.95 7.15
CA SER A 528 -17.38 25.08 6.66
C SER A 528 -18.62 25.30 7.55
N GLU A 529 -19.28 24.21 7.96
CA GLU A 529 -20.37 24.24 8.94
C GLU A 529 -19.91 24.80 10.29
N ALA A 530 -18.78 24.33 10.82
CA ALA A 530 -18.22 24.80 12.08
C ALA A 530 -17.82 26.29 12.02
N GLN A 531 -17.30 26.76 10.90
CA GLN A 531 -17.00 28.19 10.68
C GLN A 531 -18.27 29.04 10.65
N GLU A 532 -19.33 28.61 9.94
CA GLU A 532 -20.59 29.37 9.88
C GLU A 532 -21.35 29.35 11.21
N LEU A 533 -21.37 28.21 11.91
CA LEU A 533 -21.91 28.10 13.27
C LEU A 533 -21.12 28.94 14.27
N SER A 534 -19.78 29.02 14.14
CA SER A 534 -18.93 29.88 14.96
C SER A 534 -19.18 31.36 14.69
N ALA A 535 -19.34 31.76 13.42
CA ALA A 535 -19.69 33.13 13.04
C ALA A 535 -21.08 33.54 13.57
N ILE A 536 -22.08 32.68 13.44
CA ILE A 536 -23.42 32.88 14.03
C ILE A 536 -23.34 32.94 15.55
N GLN A 537 -22.56 32.04 16.18
CA GLN A 537 -22.35 32.07 17.63
C GLN A 537 -21.66 33.36 18.06
N HIS A 538 -20.74 33.92 17.28
CA HIS A 538 -20.09 35.20 17.61
C HIS A 538 -21.04 36.40 17.42
N GLU A 539 -21.77 36.48 16.29
CA GLU A 539 -22.79 37.52 16.03
C GLU A 539 -23.87 37.54 17.12
N MET A 540 -24.26 36.35 17.60
CA MET A 540 -25.30 36.19 18.60
C MET A 540 -24.77 36.17 20.04
N LYS A 541 -23.48 35.96 20.33
CA LYS A 541 -22.95 35.82 21.71
C LYS A 541 -23.32 37.00 22.59
N ASP A 542 -23.09 38.21 22.11
CA ASP A 542 -23.31 39.42 22.88
C ASP A 542 -24.81 39.72 23.01
N ARG A 543 -25.61 39.41 21.97
CA ARG A 543 -27.07 39.49 22.02
C ARG A 543 -27.70 38.44 22.94
N GLU A 544 -27.19 37.22 22.96
CA GLU A 544 -27.62 36.13 23.85
C GLU A 544 -27.22 36.43 25.30
N THR A 545 -26.05 37.01 25.53
CA THR A 545 -25.58 37.39 26.86
C THR A 545 -26.36 38.59 27.39
N GLN A 546 -26.60 39.60 26.55
CA GLN A 546 -27.46 40.74 26.89
C GLN A 546 -28.91 40.28 27.13
N ALA A 547 -29.50 39.46 26.25
CA ALA A 547 -30.85 38.92 26.43
C ALA A 547 -30.97 38.06 27.70
N ARG A 548 -29.97 37.22 28.01
CA ARG A 548 -29.93 36.46 29.28
C ARG A 548 -29.87 37.39 30.48
N LYS A 549 -29.03 38.42 30.45
CA LYS A 549 -28.90 39.42 31.52
C LYS A 549 -30.17 40.27 31.68
N GLU A 550 -30.84 40.62 30.59
CA GLU A 550 -32.14 41.30 30.61
C GLU A 550 -33.24 40.39 31.18
N LEU A 551 -33.26 39.11 30.80
CA LEU A 551 -34.19 38.11 31.34
C LEU A 551 -33.95 37.87 32.84
N GLU A 552 -32.69 37.77 33.26
CA GLU A 552 -32.27 37.63 34.67
C GLU A 552 -32.64 38.88 35.47
N ASN A 553 -32.24 40.08 35.01
CA ASN A 553 -32.61 41.36 35.63
C ASN A 553 -34.13 41.53 35.75
N ALA A 554 -34.89 41.21 34.69
CA ALA A 554 -36.36 41.26 34.73
C ALA A 554 -36.93 40.25 35.73
N THR A 555 -36.35 39.06 35.84
CA THR A 555 -36.76 38.04 36.82
C THR A 555 -36.47 38.49 38.25
N THR A 556 -35.27 39.00 38.53
CA THR A 556 -34.92 39.53 39.87
C THR A 556 -35.73 40.76 40.23
N ALA A 557 -35.92 41.71 39.30
CA ALA A 557 -36.74 42.89 39.52
C ALA A 557 -38.21 42.55 39.76
N HIS A 558 -38.77 41.59 39.01
CA HIS A 558 -40.12 41.08 39.23
C HIS A 558 -40.24 40.37 40.59
N GLN A 559 -39.31 39.49 40.96
CA GLN A 559 -39.29 38.83 42.28
C GLN A 559 -39.19 39.84 43.44
N LEU A 560 -38.42 40.92 43.29
CA LEU A 560 -38.31 41.99 44.27
C LEU A 560 -39.59 42.83 44.32
N ALA A 561 -40.22 43.15 43.18
CA ALA A 561 -41.46 43.90 43.11
C ALA A 561 -42.65 43.13 43.71
N VAL A 562 -42.74 41.82 43.47
CA VAL A 562 -43.72 40.92 44.10
C VAL A 562 -43.53 40.93 45.61
N LYS A 563 -42.32 40.66 46.11
CA LYS A 563 -42.01 40.69 47.55
C LYS A 563 -42.24 42.05 48.21
N ALA A 564 -42.05 43.15 47.48
CA ALA A 564 -42.33 44.50 47.96
C ALA A 564 -43.84 44.77 48.07
N ALA A 565 -44.65 44.32 47.09
CA ALA A 565 -46.11 44.42 47.14
C ALA A 565 -46.68 43.54 48.27
N GLU A 566 -46.23 42.29 48.39
CA GLU A 566 -46.57 41.39 49.50
C GLU A 566 -46.19 42.02 50.85
N GLY A 567 -44.96 42.54 50.97
CA GLY A 567 -44.47 43.19 52.20
C GLY A 567 -45.24 44.46 52.57
N ALA A 568 -45.64 45.27 51.58
CA ALA A 568 -46.51 46.43 51.80
C ALA A 568 -47.89 45.98 52.31
N TYR A 569 -48.53 45.02 51.63
CA TYR A 569 -49.80 44.43 52.05
C TYR A 569 -49.75 43.88 53.49
N TYR A 570 -48.74 43.08 53.84
CA TYR A 570 -48.59 42.57 55.22
C TYR A 570 -48.33 43.68 56.25
N THR A 571 -47.68 44.76 55.87
CA THR A 571 -47.44 45.93 56.75
C THR A 571 -48.73 46.71 56.98
N GLU A 572 -49.50 46.98 55.93
CA GLU A 572 -50.83 47.61 56.02
C GLU A 572 -51.83 46.74 56.76
N LEU A 573 -51.82 45.42 56.53
CA LEU A 573 -52.60 44.43 57.28
C LEU A 573 -52.27 44.47 58.79
N SER A 574 -50.98 44.55 59.15
CA SER A 574 -50.56 44.68 60.56
C SER A 574 -50.96 46.04 61.17
N MET A 575 -50.94 47.12 60.39
CA MET A 575 -51.42 48.44 60.84
C MET A 575 -52.94 48.47 61.00
N LEU A 576 -53.68 47.82 60.10
CA LEU A 576 -55.13 47.61 60.20
C LEU A 576 -55.44 46.84 61.49
N GLU A 577 -54.79 45.69 61.70
CA GLU A 577 -54.98 44.88 62.90
C GLU A 577 -54.65 45.65 64.18
N LYS A 578 -53.58 46.46 64.22
CA LYS A 578 -53.26 47.32 65.38
C LYS A 578 -54.29 48.44 65.58
N LYS A 579 -54.70 49.13 64.51
CA LYS A 579 -55.72 50.20 64.52
C LYS A 579 -57.03 49.69 65.12
N TYR A 580 -57.47 48.51 64.68
CA TYR A 580 -58.72 47.93 65.14
C TYR A 580 -58.59 47.10 66.43
N ALA A 581 -57.42 46.58 66.80
CA ALA A 581 -57.23 45.84 68.05
C ALA A 581 -57.63 46.63 69.30
N GLY A 582 -57.35 47.94 69.33
CA GLY A 582 -57.78 48.81 70.43
C GLY A 582 -59.30 48.94 70.54
N ALA A 583 -59.99 49.12 69.41
CA ALA A 583 -61.44 49.23 69.35
C ALA A 583 -62.13 47.88 69.59
N LEU A 584 -61.62 46.80 68.99
CA LEU A 584 -62.11 45.44 69.17
C LEU A 584 -61.92 44.97 70.62
N ALA A 585 -60.77 45.23 71.24
CA ALA A 585 -60.54 44.95 72.67
C ALA A 585 -61.27 45.93 73.60
N SER A 586 -61.75 47.09 73.13
CA SER A 586 -62.72 47.90 73.87
C SER A 586 -64.09 47.25 73.80
N HIS A 587 -64.65 47.04 72.61
CA HIS A 587 -65.99 46.45 72.44
C HIS A 587 -66.11 45.02 72.94
N GLN A 588 -65.03 44.24 72.92
CA GLN A 588 -64.98 42.93 73.59
C GLN A 588 -65.05 43.07 75.11
N ARG A 589 -64.34 44.03 75.72
CA ARG A 589 -64.47 44.33 77.16
C ARG A 589 -65.83 44.92 77.51
N ASP A 590 -66.35 45.86 76.72
CA ASP A 590 -67.71 46.41 76.87
C ASP A 590 -68.74 45.25 76.86
N TYR A 591 -68.62 44.33 75.89
CA TYR A 591 -69.50 43.17 75.75
C TYR A 591 -69.32 42.14 76.88
N GLU A 592 -68.10 41.85 77.30
CA GLU A 592 -67.80 40.97 78.44
C GLU A 592 -68.27 41.58 79.77
N GLU A 593 -68.15 42.88 79.97
CA GLU A 593 -68.62 43.60 81.15
C GLU A 593 -70.16 43.66 81.19
N PHE A 594 -70.82 43.91 80.05
CA PHE A 594 -72.27 43.80 79.94
C PHE A 594 -72.77 42.36 80.12
N LEU A 595 -72.00 41.33 79.77
CA LEU A 595 -72.31 39.93 80.08
C LEU A 595 -72.13 39.63 81.58
N GLN A 596 -70.95 39.91 82.15
CA GLN A 596 -70.62 39.64 83.55
C GLN A 596 -71.55 40.40 84.51
N GLY A 597 -71.90 41.65 84.20
CA GLY A 597 -72.88 42.46 84.94
C GLY A 597 -74.31 41.90 84.96
N ASN A 598 -74.61 40.86 84.16
CA ASN A 598 -75.90 40.17 84.14
C ASN A 598 -75.84 38.71 84.63
N VAL A 599 -74.68 38.20 85.07
CA VAL A 599 -74.56 36.86 85.69
C VAL A 599 -74.65 36.95 87.22
N GLY A 600 -75.88 36.94 87.74
CA GLY A 600 -76.15 36.65 89.16
C GLY A 600 -76.99 37.69 89.92
N PHE A 601 -77.35 37.32 91.15
CA PHE A 601 -78.37 37.99 91.98
C PHE A 601 -78.06 39.45 92.35
N ARG A 602 -76.79 39.89 92.25
CA ARG A 602 -76.39 41.28 92.56
C ARG A 602 -76.95 42.31 91.57
N GLY A 603 -77.31 41.92 90.35
CA GLY A 603 -77.87 42.83 89.33
C GLY A 603 -79.29 43.35 89.60
N PHE A 604 -79.93 42.97 90.73
CA PHE A 604 -81.36 43.19 90.99
C PHE A 604 -81.68 44.39 91.90
N CYS A 605 -80.75 44.86 92.74
CA CYS A 605 -81.05 45.77 93.86
C CYS A 605 -80.23 47.08 93.91
N ALA A 606 -79.51 47.44 92.85
CA ALA A 606 -78.80 48.73 92.79
C ALA A 606 -79.75 49.84 92.28
N PHE A 607 -80.21 50.69 93.19
CA PHE A 607 -81.15 51.78 92.92
C PHE A 607 -80.57 53.10 93.43
N GLU A 608 -80.17 54.00 92.53
CA GLU A 608 -79.82 55.39 92.87
C GLU A 608 -80.61 56.35 91.96
N LEU A 609 -81.05 57.47 92.52
CA LEU A 609 -81.95 58.44 91.90
C LEU A 609 -81.37 59.87 92.01
N PRO A 610 -81.84 60.84 91.18
CA PRO A 610 -80.93 61.68 90.40
C PRO A 610 -80.70 63.08 90.98
N ARG A 611 -79.75 63.80 90.36
CA ARG A 611 -79.70 65.27 90.40
C ARG A 611 -80.20 65.85 89.08
N ILE A 612 -81.07 66.85 89.19
CA ILE A 612 -81.73 67.55 88.08
C ILE A 612 -81.19 68.98 88.03
N SER A 613 -80.99 69.53 86.83
CA SER A 613 -80.84 70.97 86.58
C SER A 613 -81.70 71.35 85.35
N LEU A 614 -82.45 72.45 85.45
CA LEU A 614 -83.43 72.87 84.44
C LEU A 614 -82.84 73.86 83.44
N THR A 615 -83.35 73.86 82.20
CA THR A 615 -83.72 75.09 81.45
C THR A 615 -84.64 74.77 80.25
N VAL A 616 -85.55 75.70 79.92
CA VAL A 616 -86.71 75.66 78.99
C VAL A 616 -87.01 77.14 78.61
N PRO A 617 -87.63 77.57 77.47
CA PRO A 617 -88.37 76.89 76.36
C PRO A 617 -87.60 76.91 75.00
N SER A 618 -88.11 76.70 73.78
CA SER A 618 -89.47 76.54 73.18
C SER A 618 -89.49 75.43 72.09
N LEU A 619 -90.57 74.87 71.52
CA LEU A 619 -92.05 75.09 71.41
C LEU A 619 -92.56 75.55 70.01
N ALA A 620 -93.68 74.93 69.58
CA ALA A 620 -94.43 75.07 68.31
C ALA A 620 -93.71 74.44 67.08
N VAL A 621 -94.34 73.73 66.12
CA VAL A 621 -95.73 73.47 65.67
C VAL A 621 -95.74 71.99 65.14
N SER A 622 -96.73 71.08 65.16
CA SER A 622 -98.19 70.98 65.47
C SER A 622 -98.49 69.53 65.98
N ALA A 623 -99.60 68.84 65.62
CA ALA A 623 -100.98 68.90 66.16
C ALA A 623 -101.88 67.82 65.46
N VAL A 624 -103.12 67.61 65.94
CA VAL A 624 -104.17 66.66 65.42
C VAL A 624 -103.86 65.18 65.74
N SER A 625 -104.71 64.36 66.39
CA SER A 625 -105.98 64.50 67.18
C SER A 625 -106.13 63.22 68.07
N LEU A 626 -107.18 62.83 68.81
CA LEU A 626 -108.63 63.12 68.97
C LEU A 626 -109.02 62.97 70.49
N PRO A 627 -110.25 63.34 70.95
CA PRO A 627 -110.58 63.50 72.39
C PRO A 627 -111.77 62.62 72.91
N TRP A 628 -112.47 63.11 73.96
CA TRP A 628 -113.63 62.55 74.72
C TRP A 628 -113.24 61.49 75.80
N VAL A 629 -113.79 61.44 77.04
CA VAL A 629 -115.01 62.02 77.68
C VAL A 629 -114.70 62.63 79.10
N ASP A 630 -115.65 63.44 79.60
CA ASP A 630 -115.78 64.28 80.82
C ASP A 630 -115.27 63.81 82.22
N PRO A 631 -115.04 64.73 83.20
CA PRO A 631 -114.52 64.40 84.54
C PRO A 631 -115.47 64.72 85.74
N SER A 632 -116.10 63.69 86.30
CA SER A 632 -116.46 63.59 87.74
C SER A 632 -116.64 62.08 88.05
N ILE A 633 -116.19 61.50 89.17
CA ILE A 633 -116.43 61.87 90.58
C ILE A 633 -115.14 61.67 91.43
N THR A 634 -114.61 62.79 91.89
CA THR A 634 -113.92 63.05 93.18
C THR A 634 -113.40 61.88 94.04
N THR A 635 -112.06 61.85 94.18
CA THR A 635 -111.25 61.74 95.44
C THR A 635 -111.61 60.73 96.56
N PRO A 636 -110.63 60.01 97.20
CA PRO A 636 -109.17 60.14 97.08
C PRO A 636 -108.42 58.79 96.94
N LEU A 637 -108.50 58.12 95.78
CA LEU A 637 -107.78 56.84 95.54
C LEU A 637 -106.44 56.99 94.77
N ALA A 638 -106.11 58.19 94.27
CA ALA A 638 -104.97 58.40 93.37
C ALA A 638 -103.58 58.23 94.02
N LEU A 639 -103.47 58.35 95.35
CA LEU A 639 -102.19 58.35 96.07
C LEU A 639 -101.52 56.97 96.22
N SER A 640 -102.26 55.87 96.08
CA SER A 640 -101.72 54.51 96.20
C SER A 640 -101.29 53.89 94.86
N ILE A 641 -102.01 54.20 93.77
CA ILE A 641 -101.74 53.61 92.44
C ILE A 641 -100.44 54.17 91.83
N GLY A 642 -100.15 55.47 92.02
CA GLY A 642 -98.95 56.12 91.49
C GLY A 642 -97.63 55.49 91.97
N ALA A 643 -97.58 55.06 93.23
CA ALA A 643 -96.39 54.42 93.81
C ALA A 643 -96.08 53.06 93.16
N CYS A 644 -97.11 52.22 92.95
CA CYS A 644 -96.94 50.92 92.31
C CYS A 644 -96.62 51.04 90.81
N ALA A 645 -97.24 52.00 90.11
CA ALA A 645 -96.96 52.26 88.70
C ALA A 645 -95.49 52.69 88.45
N GLY A 646 -94.94 53.56 89.31
CA GLY A 646 -93.54 53.98 89.22
C GLY A 646 -92.54 52.82 89.38
N LEU A 647 -92.77 51.93 90.34
CA LEU A 647 -91.91 50.76 90.57
C LEU A 647 -91.97 49.74 89.42
N LEU A 648 -93.16 49.45 88.89
CA LEU A 648 -93.31 48.49 87.79
C LEU A 648 -92.69 49.01 86.48
N MET A 649 -92.85 50.31 86.20
CA MET A 649 -92.22 50.96 85.05
C MET A 649 -90.68 50.97 85.16
N GLY A 650 -90.12 51.21 86.35
CA GLY A 650 -88.68 51.14 86.58
C GLY A 650 -88.10 49.73 86.35
N TRP A 651 -88.83 48.68 86.75
CA TRP A 651 -88.39 47.29 86.53
C TRP A 651 -88.42 46.88 85.05
N LEU A 652 -89.46 47.28 84.31
CA LEU A 652 -89.58 46.97 82.88
C LEU A 652 -88.57 47.73 82.02
N THR A 653 -88.36 49.03 82.26
CA THR A 653 -87.35 49.82 81.53
C THR A 653 -85.93 49.35 81.84
N GLY A 654 -85.62 49.06 83.12
CA GLY A 654 -84.32 48.57 83.54
C GLY A 654 -83.93 47.19 83.01
N ARG A 655 -84.86 46.42 82.42
CA ARG A 655 -84.61 45.11 81.80
C ARG A 655 -84.55 45.18 80.27
N THR A 656 -85.38 45.99 79.62
CA THR A 656 -85.30 46.20 78.16
C THR A 656 -84.01 46.92 77.78
N ASP A 657 -83.61 47.95 78.54
CA ASP A 657 -82.35 48.68 78.36
C ASP A 657 -81.11 47.75 78.38
N ARG A 658 -81.04 46.79 79.32
CA ARG A 658 -79.91 45.84 79.40
C ARG A 658 -79.82 44.90 78.19
N ILE A 659 -80.96 44.35 77.74
CA ILE A 659 -80.99 43.47 76.55
C ILE A 659 -80.61 44.27 75.30
N VAL A 660 -81.09 45.52 75.19
CA VAL A 660 -80.72 46.45 74.12
C VAL A 660 -79.22 46.76 74.15
N ARG A 661 -78.62 47.02 75.33
CA ARG A 661 -77.17 47.28 75.47
C ARG A 661 -76.31 46.08 75.07
N ILE A 662 -76.62 44.87 75.51
CA ILE A 662 -75.89 43.65 75.09
C ILE A 662 -76.01 43.47 73.56
N ARG A 663 -77.20 43.65 72.99
CA ARG A 663 -77.42 43.51 71.55
C ARG A 663 -76.71 44.61 70.74
N ILE A 664 -76.66 45.84 71.24
CA ILE A 664 -75.88 46.94 70.65
C ILE A 664 -74.37 46.65 70.75
N GLY A 665 -73.87 46.08 71.85
CA GLY A 665 -72.47 45.66 71.97
C GLY A 665 -72.10 44.58 70.95
N ALA A 666 -72.93 43.54 70.83
CA ALA A 666 -72.75 42.49 69.83
C ALA A 666 -72.82 43.03 68.39
N ILE A 667 -73.83 43.86 68.07
CA ILE A 667 -73.98 44.47 66.74
C ILE A 667 -72.77 45.35 66.41
N ARG A 668 -72.31 46.22 67.33
CA ARG A 668 -71.12 47.06 67.11
C ARG A 668 -69.85 46.24 66.93
N ARG A 669 -69.69 45.11 67.63
CA ARG A 669 -68.58 44.19 67.40
C ARG A 669 -68.68 43.53 66.02
N GLU A 670 -69.85 43.05 65.62
CA GLU A 670 -70.07 42.41 64.32
C GLU A 670 -69.91 43.40 63.15
N GLU A 671 -70.39 44.65 63.30
CA GLU A 671 -70.17 45.75 62.37
C GLU A 671 -68.68 46.09 62.24
N LEU A 672 -67.94 46.09 63.36
CA LEU A 672 -66.49 46.32 63.35
C LEU A 672 -65.73 45.14 62.71
N GLU A 673 -66.13 43.90 62.98
CA GLU A 673 -65.55 42.70 62.36
C GLU A 673 -65.84 42.63 60.86
N ARG A 674 -67.05 42.97 60.42
CA ARG A 674 -67.38 43.12 58.99
C ARG A 674 -66.56 44.24 58.34
N ALA A 675 -66.44 45.41 58.97
CA ALA A 675 -65.60 46.50 58.46
C ALA A 675 -64.10 46.14 58.39
N ILE A 676 -63.60 45.29 59.31
CA ILE A 676 -62.23 44.74 59.24
C ILE A 676 -62.11 43.77 58.06
N ILE A 677 -63.08 42.88 57.84
CA ILE A 677 -63.08 41.92 56.72
C ILE A 677 -63.17 42.65 55.38
N GLU A 678 -64.08 43.60 55.22
CA GLU A 678 -64.25 44.41 54.01
C GLU A 678 -62.97 45.19 53.66
N GLU A 679 -62.31 45.81 54.64
CA GLU A 679 -61.04 46.52 54.40
C GLU A 679 -59.87 45.55 54.17
N LYS A 680 -59.89 44.33 54.75
CA LYS A 680 -58.91 43.27 54.43
C LYS A 680 -59.06 42.74 53.01
N ASP A 681 -60.27 42.44 52.57
CA ASP A 681 -60.54 41.98 51.20
C ASP A 681 -60.25 43.09 50.18
N ARG A 682 -60.47 44.35 50.53
CA ARG A 682 -60.05 45.52 49.73
C ARG A 682 -58.52 45.64 49.64
N LEU A 683 -57.79 45.51 50.75
CA LEU A 683 -56.31 45.48 50.75
C LEU A 683 -55.78 44.31 49.91
N LYS A 684 -56.43 43.14 49.98
CA LYS A 684 -56.06 41.97 49.20
C LYS A 684 -56.35 42.19 47.70
N GLY A 685 -57.52 42.72 47.34
CA GLY A 685 -57.82 43.08 45.96
C GLY A 685 -56.80 44.08 45.40
N HIS A 686 -56.34 45.03 46.22
CA HIS A 686 -55.28 45.94 45.82
C HIS A 686 -53.92 45.24 45.62
N LEU A 687 -53.58 44.22 46.42
CA LEU A 687 -52.41 43.37 46.18
C LEU A 687 -52.57 42.56 44.88
N ASP A 688 -53.72 41.92 44.67
CA ASP A 688 -53.98 41.10 43.48
C ASP A 688 -53.91 41.95 42.19
N ASP A 689 -54.46 43.18 42.21
CA ASP A 689 -54.31 44.18 41.13
C ASP A 689 -52.84 44.56 40.89
N GLN A 690 -52.08 44.85 41.95
CA GLN A 690 -50.65 45.18 41.84
C GLN A 690 -49.86 44.01 41.24
N LEU A 691 -50.11 42.77 41.69
CA LEU A 691 -49.47 41.57 41.17
C LEU A 691 -49.84 41.32 39.70
N ALA A 692 -51.10 41.52 39.31
CA ALA A 692 -51.53 41.42 37.91
C ALA A 692 -50.77 42.42 37.01
N VAL A 693 -50.62 43.67 37.46
CA VAL A 693 -49.81 44.69 36.76
C VAL A 693 -48.34 44.27 36.65
N ARG A 694 -47.72 43.78 37.72
CA ARG A 694 -46.31 43.33 37.71
C ARG A 694 -46.07 42.06 36.88
N ASN A 695 -47.06 41.18 36.77
CA ASN A 695 -47.03 40.01 35.87
C ASN A 695 -47.09 40.44 34.40
N ALA A 696 -47.99 41.37 34.06
CA ALA A 696 -48.11 41.91 32.69
C ALA A 696 -46.86 42.73 32.28
N GLU A 697 -46.24 43.43 33.23
CA GLU A 697 -44.95 44.11 33.05
C GLU A 697 -43.81 43.11 32.79
N PHE A 698 -43.73 42.02 33.57
CA PHE A 698 -42.72 40.97 33.40
C PHE A 698 -42.80 40.24 32.05
N GLU A 699 -43.99 39.83 31.58
CA GLU A 699 -44.11 39.17 30.27
C GLU A 699 -43.80 40.14 29.11
N ARG A 700 -44.10 41.45 29.24
CA ARG A 700 -43.64 42.47 28.27
C ARG A 700 -42.12 42.58 28.24
N LEU A 701 -41.46 42.61 29.41
CA LEU A 701 -40.01 42.72 29.53
C LEU A 701 -39.27 41.45 29.05
N THR A 702 -39.86 40.27 29.20
CA THR A 702 -39.20 38.99 28.85
C THR A 702 -39.48 38.49 27.42
N THR A 703 -40.54 38.98 26.76
CA THR A 703 -40.90 38.59 25.37
C THR A 703 -39.77 38.86 24.37
N GLY A 704 -39.14 40.04 24.43
CA GLY A 704 -38.02 40.41 23.54
C GLY A 704 -36.81 39.47 23.68
N PRO A 705 -36.24 39.33 24.89
CA PRO A 705 -35.15 38.38 25.18
C PRO A 705 -35.45 36.93 24.76
N ARG A 706 -36.66 36.41 25.02
CA ARG A 706 -37.07 35.06 24.58
C ARG A 706 -37.05 34.93 23.05
N GLY A 707 -37.53 35.94 22.32
CA GLY A 707 -37.53 35.95 20.86
C GLY A 707 -36.11 35.89 20.25
N ILE A 708 -35.15 36.61 20.85
CA ILE A 708 -33.73 36.61 20.42
C ILE A 708 -33.13 35.20 20.56
N LEU A 709 -33.37 34.52 21.69
CA LEU A 709 -32.85 33.18 21.96
C LEU A 709 -33.42 32.12 20.99
N ILE A 710 -34.73 32.16 20.75
CA ILE A 710 -35.40 31.22 19.80
C ILE A 710 -34.92 31.47 18.36
N GLY A 711 -34.75 32.74 17.96
CA GLY A 711 -34.19 33.11 16.66
C GLY A 711 -32.76 32.61 16.45
N ALA A 712 -31.93 32.67 17.50
CA ALA A 712 -30.56 32.15 17.48
C ALA A 712 -30.53 30.63 17.26
N GLN A 713 -31.35 29.86 18.00
CA GLN A 713 -31.42 28.41 17.85
C GLN A 713 -31.88 28.01 16.44
N LYS A 714 -32.96 28.61 15.93
CA LYS A 714 -33.51 28.29 14.61
C LYS A 714 -32.49 28.50 13.48
N ARG A 715 -31.67 29.57 13.54
CA ARG A 715 -30.57 29.79 12.59
C ARG A 715 -29.55 28.63 12.60
N ARG A 716 -29.14 28.17 13.79
CA ARG A 716 -28.17 27.05 13.93
C ARG A 716 -28.72 25.75 13.33
N GLU A 717 -30.00 25.45 13.57
CA GLU A 717 -30.70 24.28 13.00
C GLU A 717 -30.83 24.34 11.47
N GLU A 718 -31.05 25.53 10.90
CA GLU A 718 -31.16 25.75 9.46
C GLU A 718 -29.80 25.55 8.76
N VAL A 719 -28.72 26.08 9.34
CA VAL A 719 -27.33 25.87 8.86
C VAL A 719 -26.97 24.39 8.88
N HIS A 720 -27.18 23.69 10.00
CA HIS A 720 -26.89 22.26 10.13
C HIS A 720 -27.62 21.42 9.07
N ARG A 721 -28.93 21.67 8.88
CA ARG A 721 -29.75 20.96 7.87
C ARG A 721 -29.24 21.19 6.44
N ARG A 722 -28.77 22.41 6.14
CA ARG A 722 -28.22 22.76 4.82
C ARG A 722 -26.92 22.02 4.53
N PHE A 723 -26.01 21.93 5.51
CA PHE A 723 -24.74 21.22 5.35
C PHE A 723 -24.91 19.69 5.36
N GLN A 724 -25.81 19.12 6.16
CA GLN A 724 -26.13 17.69 6.08
C GLN A 724 -26.63 17.29 4.68
N SER A 725 -27.50 18.10 4.06
CA SER A 725 -27.98 17.86 2.69
C SER A 725 -26.86 17.88 1.64
N GLN A 726 -25.76 18.62 1.87
CA GLN A 726 -24.57 18.60 1.01
C GLN A 726 -23.76 17.31 1.21
N ILE A 727 -23.58 16.87 2.47
CA ILE A 727 -22.94 15.59 2.82
C ILE A 727 -23.67 14.43 2.15
N ASP A 728 -25.00 14.38 2.24
CA ASP A 728 -25.82 13.30 1.67
C ASP A 728 -25.71 13.26 0.13
N ASN A 729 -25.71 14.43 -0.52
CA ASN A 729 -25.62 14.54 -1.98
C ASN A 729 -24.25 14.11 -2.53
N GLU A 730 -23.15 14.55 -1.93
CA GLU A 730 -21.81 14.11 -2.32
C GLU A 730 -21.60 12.61 -2.03
N SER A 731 -22.12 12.11 -0.90
CA SER A 731 -22.07 10.67 -0.57
C SER A 731 -22.78 9.81 -1.61
N LYS A 732 -23.97 10.23 -2.07
CA LYS A 732 -24.69 9.56 -3.16
C LYS A 732 -23.93 9.61 -4.48
N LYS A 733 -23.41 10.77 -4.85
CA LYS A 733 -22.62 11.00 -6.07
C LYS A 733 -21.37 10.11 -6.12
N THR A 734 -20.67 9.94 -5.01
CA THR A 734 -19.54 9.00 -4.89
C THR A 734 -19.99 7.54 -4.99
N ALA A 735 -21.11 7.15 -4.37
CA ALA A 735 -21.65 5.80 -4.50
C ALA A 735 -22.04 5.45 -5.95
N ASP A 736 -22.67 6.39 -6.67
CA ASP A 736 -22.99 6.24 -8.10
C ASP A 736 -21.72 6.11 -8.98
N GLN A 737 -20.62 6.78 -8.61
CA GLN A 737 -19.31 6.62 -9.28
C GLN A 737 -18.69 5.24 -9.01
N ILE A 738 -18.64 4.81 -7.75
CA ILE A 738 -18.11 3.50 -7.34
C ILE A 738 -18.88 2.35 -8.00
N HIS A 739 -20.21 2.45 -8.12
CA HIS A 739 -21.03 1.48 -8.83
C HIS A 739 -20.66 1.36 -10.32
N ARG A 740 -20.46 2.49 -11.01
CA ARG A 740 -20.04 2.51 -12.43
C ARG A 740 -18.68 1.86 -12.61
N LEU A 741 -17.69 2.26 -11.80
CA LEU A 741 -16.32 1.70 -11.85
C LEU A 741 -16.31 0.17 -11.70
N ARG A 742 -17.08 -0.38 -10.74
CA ARG A 742 -17.21 -1.83 -10.57
C ARG A 742 -17.86 -2.50 -11.79
N SER A 743 -18.96 -1.94 -12.30
CA SER A 743 -19.63 -2.47 -13.51
C SER A 743 -18.78 -2.38 -14.78
N ASP A 744 -17.90 -1.38 -14.90
CA ASP A 744 -16.96 -1.25 -16.02
C ASP A 744 -15.80 -2.26 -15.86
N CYS A 745 -15.29 -2.45 -14.64
CA CYS A 745 -14.29 -3.47 -14.32
C CYS A 745 -14.80 -4.90 -14.60
N ASP A 746 -16.04 -5.24 -14.22
CA ASP A 746 -16.63 -6.54 -14.51
C ASP A 746 -16.77 -6.79 -16.03
N ARG A 747 -17.07 -5.74 -16.81
CA ARG A 747 -17.12 -5.81 -18.28
C ARG A 747 -15.73 -6.03 -18.90
N GLU A 748 -14.67 -5.46 -18.33
CA GLU A 748 -13.29 -5.72 -18.73
C GLU A 748 -12.77 -7.09 -18.27
N ALA A 749 -13.25 -7.60 -17.13
CA ALA A 749 -12.89 -8.91 -16.58
C ALA A 749 -13.48 -10.08 -17.39
N ALA A 750 -14.76 -10.00 -17.79
CA ALA A 750 -15.47 -11.06 -18.49
C ALA A 750 -14.73 -11.67 -19.72
N PRO A 751 -14.09 -10.90 -20.64
CA PRO A 751 -13.30 -11.48 -21.73
C PRO A 751 -12.00 -12.16 -21.26
N LEU A 752 -11.39 -11.74 -20.15
CA LEU A 752 -10.23 -12.42 -19.56
C LEU A 752 -10.65 -13.76 -18.94
N GLU A 753 -11.73 -13.78 -18.17
CA GLU A 753 -12.29 -15.00 -17.59
C GLU A 753 -12.74 -15.99 -18.67
N LYS A 754 -13.36 -15.50 -19.76
CA LYS A 754 -13.71 -16.33 -20.93
C LYS A 754 -12.48 -16.93 -21.62
N LYS A 755 -11.36 -16.19 -21.73
CA LYS A 755 -10.09 -16.73 -22.23
C LYS A 755 -9.58 -17.83 -21.29
N ILE A 756 -9.47 -17.55 -19.98
CA ILE A 756 -9.02 -18.51 -18.97
C ILE A 756 -9.85 -19.81 -19.00
N ALA A 757 -11.18 -19.69 -19.09
CA ALA A 757 -12.07 -20.84 -19.21
C ALA A 757 -11.84 -21.66 -20.50
N ALA A 758 -11.54 -21.01 -21.62
CA ALA A 758 -11.20 -21.69 -22.88
C ALA A 758 -9.85 -22.42 -22.82
N TYR A 759 -8.85 -21.87 -22.14
CA TYR A 759 -7.54 -22.51 -21.94
C TYR A 759 -7.64 -23.84 -21.16
N VAL A 760 -8.63 -23.98 -20.26
CA VAL A 760 -8.82 -25.18 -19.41
C VAL A 760 -9.57 -26.33 -20.13
N GLN A 761 -10.16 -26.09 -21.30
CA GLN A 761 -10.88 -27.13 -22.04
C GLN A 761 -9.92 -28.07 -22.80
N VAL A 762 -9.91 -29.35 -22.42
CA VAL A 762 -9.26 -30.41 -23.21
C VAL A 762 -10.17 -30.81 -24.38
N LYS A 763 -9.67 -30.62 -25.60
CA LYS A 763 -10.30 -31.15 -26.83
C LYS A 763 -10.16 -32.67 -26.86
N PRO A 764 -11.18 -33.43 -27.31
CA PRO A 764 -11.12 -34.89 -27.37
C PRO A 764 -10.06 -35.39 -28.36
N GLU A 765 -9.53 -36.60 -28.15
CA GLU A 765 -8.49 -37.15 -29.03
C GLU A 765 -8.99 -37.39 -30.48
N THR A 766 -10.31 -37.52 -30.66
CA THR A 766 -10.95 -37.59 -31.99
C THR A 766 -10.70 -36.36 -32.85
N GLU A 767 -10.41 -35.20 -32.26
CA GLU A 767 -10.01 -33.98 -32.98
C GLU A 767 -8.56 -34.02 -33.48
N ARG A 768 -7.80 -35.11 -33.32
CA ARG A 768 -6.41 -35.21 -33.84
C ARG A 768 -6.28 -34.94 -35.35
N THR A 769 -7.36 -35.15 -36.12
CA THR A 769 -7.46 -34.84 -37.56
C THR A 769 -8.06 -33.45 -37.85
N SER A 770 -8.48 -32.69 -36.83
CA SER A 770 -9.01 -31.32 -36.96
C SER A 770 -7.89 -30.26 -36.97
N PHE A 771 -6.67 -30.62 -36.52
CA PHE A 771 -5.54 -29.69 -36.40
C PHE A 771 -4.87 -29.35 -37.73
N ILE A 772 -4.16 -28.22 -37.73
CA ILE A 772 -3.75 -27.54 -38.97
C ILE A 772 -2.68 -28.32 -39.74
N ALA A 773 -1.65 -28.86 -39.08
CA ALA A 773 -0.63 -29.68 -39.77
C ALA A 773 -1.23 -30.91 -40.48
N TYR A 774 -2.22 -31.57 -39.85
CA TYR A 774 -2.92 -32.69 -40.48
C TYR A 774 -3.79 -32.23 -41.66
N LYS A 775 -4.53 -31.12 -41.51
CA LYS A 775 -5.28 -30.51 -42.61
C LYS A 775 -4.38 -30.11 -43.77
N GLY A 776 -3.19 -29.56 -43.48
CA GLY A 776 -2.17 -29.21 -44.46
C GLY A 776 -1.59 -30.43 -45.20
N ALA A 777 -1.35 -31.53 -44.48
CA ALA A 777 -1.01 -32.80 -45.11
C ALA A 777 -2.13 -33.28 -46.06
N ARG A 778 -3.40 -33.24 -45.61
CA ARG A 778 -4.55 -33.62 -46.44
C ARG A 778 -4.72 -32.71 -47.67
N SER A 779 -4.58 -31.39 -47.55
CA SER A 779 -4.65 -30.47 -48.69
C SER A 779 -3.49 -30.68 -49.67
N ASN A 780 -2.31 -31.05 -49.19
CA ASN A 780 -1.16 -31.39 -50.01
C ASN A 780 -1.19 -32.83 -50.55
N GLY A 781 -2.34 -33.52 -50.48
CA GLY A 781 -2.62 -34.78 -51.15
C GLY A 781 -2.24 -36.05 -50.37
N PHE A 782 -1.92 -35.93 -49.07
CA PHE A 782 -1.70 -37.10 -48.22
C PHE A 782 -3.02 -37.74 -47.74
N LYS A 783 -2.95 -39.02 -47.35
CA LYS A 783 -4.04 -39.87 -46.85
C LYS A 783 -3.58 -40.68 -45.64
N ASP A 784 -4.50 -41.15 -44.81
CA ASP A 784 -4.16 -41.89 -43.58
C ASP A 784 -3.61 -43.30 -43.85
N GLY A 785 -2.57 -43.67 -43.11
CA GLY A 785 -1.90 -44.98 -43.17
C GLY A 785 -0.44 -44.88 -43.63
N ASP A 786 0.32 -45.95 -43.40
CA ASP A 786 1.74 -46.02 -43.77
C ASP A 786 1.97 -46.19 -45.28
N GLY A 787 0.92 -46.57 -46.02
CA GLY A 787 0.89 -46.72 -47.48
C GLY A 787 -0.54 -46.88 -48.02
N PRO A 788 -0.73 -46.85 -49.35
CA PRO A 788 -2.03 -47.06 -49.97
C PRO A 788 -2.58 -48.45 -49.63
N PRO A 789 -3.81 -48.57 -49.10
CA PRO A 789 -4.38 -49.86 -48.79
C PRO A 789 -4.59 -50.66 -50.07
N GLN A 790 -4.45 -51.98 -50.02
CA GLN A 790 -4.51 -52.84 -51.21
C GLN A 790 -5.84 -52.73 -51.98
N ALA A 791 -6.94 -52.36 -51.30
CA ALA A 791 -8.20 -52.04 -51.94
C ALA A 791 -8.18 -50.73 -52.75
N GLU A 792 -7.44 -49.69 -52.33
CA GLU A 792 -7.24 -48.48 -53.16
C GLU A 792 -6.32 -48.77 -54.35
N ILE A 793 -5.27 -49.57 -54.13
CA ILE A 793 -4.39 -50.06 -55.19
C ILE A 793 -5.23 -50.77 -56.27
N GLN A 794 -5.99 -51.78 -55.87
CA GLN A 794 -6.84 -52.57 -56.75
C GLN A 794 -7.91 -51.71 -57.45
N ALA A 795 -8.69 -50.93 -56.70
CA ALA A 795 -9.75 -50.09 -57.26
C ALA A 795 -9.24 -48.89 -58.08
N ARG A 796 -7.92 -48.64 -58.13
CA ARG A 796 -7.29 -47.68 -59.05
C ARG A 796 -6.69 -48.39 -60.26
N PHE A 797 -6.02 -49.52 -60.07
CA PHE A 797 -5.58 -50.40 -61.14
C PHE A 797 -6.75 -50.82 -62.05
N GLU A 798 -7.89 -51.23 -61.49
CA GLU A 798 -9.12 -51.56 -62.24
C GLU A 798 -9.68 -50.39 -63.04
N ARG A 799 -9.49 -49.14 -62.58
CA ARG A 799 -9.89 -47.94 -63.34
C ARG A 799 -8.91 -47.64 -64.47
N GLU A 800 -7.62 -47.87 -64.28
CA GLU A 800 -6.65 -47.74 -65.38
C GLU A 800 -6.80 -48.86 -66.40
N LEU A 801 -6.99 -50.11 -65.99
CA LEU A 801 -7.37 -51.20 -66.90
C LEU A 801 -8.63 -50.87 -67.68
N ARG A 802 -9.67 -50.34 -67.02
CA ARG A 802 -10.90 -49.93 -67.70
C ARG A 802 -10.65 -48.81 -68.72
N SER A 803 -9.92 -47.77 -68.34
CA SER A 803 -9.52 -46.67 -69.24
C SER A 803 -8.67 -47.16 -70.42
N ILE A 804 -7.75 -48.10 -70.19
CA ILE A 804 -6.98 -48.77 -71.24
C ILE A 804 -7.94 -49.50 -72.19
N VAL A 805 -8.83 -50.35 -71.68
CA VAL A 805 -9.80 -51.12 -72.49
C VAL A 805 -10.76 -50.22 -73.25
N GLU A 806 -11.23 -49.12 -72.65
CA GLU A 806 -12.07 -48.11 -73.28
C GLU A 806 -11.33 -47.35 -74.40
N SER A 807 -10.01 -47.15 -74.25
CA SER A 807 -9.14 -46.51 -75.27
C SER A 807 -8.78 -47.39 -76.48
N LEU A 808 -9.04 -48.70 -76.41
CA LEU A 808 -8.79 -49.64 -77.52
C LEU A 808 -9.91 -49.60 -78.57
N SER A 809 -9.57 -49.87 -79.83
CA SER A 809 -10.53 -50.18 -80.89
C SER A 809 -11.38 -51.41 -80.57
N ASN A 810 -12.56 -51.51 -81.19
CA ASN A 810 -13.48 -52.64 -80.97
C ASN A 810 -12.82 -53.99 -81.31
N ASN A 811 -11.96 -54.03 -82.34
CA ASN A 811 -11.24 -55.24 -82.74
C ASN A 811 -10.21 -55.64 -81.68
N ALA A 812 -9.42 -54.68 -81.17
CA ALA A 812 -8.47 -54.93 -80.10
C ALA A 812 -9.17 -55.37 -78.80
N ARG A 813 -10.35 -54.85 -78.46
CA ARG A 813 -11.14 -55.32 -77.31
C ARG A 813 -11.62 -56.77 -77.49
N GLN A 814 -12.08 -57.16 -78.68
CA GLN A 814 -12.49 -58.54 -78.96
C GLN A 814 -11.30 -59.52 -78.86
N LEU A 815 -10.13 -59.14 -79.39
CA LEU A 815 -8.90 -59.94 -79.27
C LEU A 815 -8.42 -60.04 -77.82
N LEU A 816 -8.49 -58.95 -77.05
CA LEU A 816 -8.13 -58.96 -75.62
C LEU A 816 -9.06 -59.84 -74.79
N ALA A 817 -10.36 -59.86 -75.09
CA ALA A 817 -11.31 -60.79 -74.46
C ALA A 817 -11.03 -62.26 -74.79
N SER A 818 -10.60 -62.55 -76.03
CA SER A 818 -10.14 -63.90 -76.41
C SER A 818 -8.84 -64.29 -75.69
N LEU A 819 -7.90 -63.36 -75.53
CA LEU A 819 -6.68 -63.58 -74.75
C LEU A 819 -6.99 -63.85 -73.27
N GLN A 820 -8.01 -63.22 -72.69
CA GLN A 820 -8.46 -63.48 -71.31
C GLN A 820 -8.91 -64.93 -71.09
N THR A 821 -9.44 -65.60 -72.12
CA THR A 821 -9.84 -67.02 -72.06
C THR A 821 -8.73 -67.99 -72.46
N THR A 822 -7.58 -67.49 -72.95
CA THR A 822 -6.50 -68.31 -73.55
C THR A 822 -5.22 -68.31 -72.71
N LEU A 823 -4.88 -67.18 -72.08
CA LEU A 823 -3.74 -67.05 -71.17
C LEU A 823 -4.13 -67.47 -69.74
N SER A 824 -3.17 -67.95 -68.95
CA SER A 824 -3.39 -68.12 -67.51
C SER A 824 -3.62 -66.76 -66.83
N GLN A 825 -4.21 -66.76 -65.62
CA GLN A 825 -4.53 -65.52 -64.91
C GLN A 825 -3.29 -64.66 -64.63
N GLU A 826 -2.14 -65.27 -64.30
CA GLU A 826 -0.88 -64.54 -64.09
C GLU A 826 -0.32 -63.97 -65.40
N GLU A 827 -0.33 -64.74 -66.49
CA GLU A 827 0.11 -64.27 -67.81
C GLU A 827 -0.78 -63.14 -68.35
N PHE A 828 -2.11 -63.24 -68.17
CA PHE A 828 -3.03 -62.20 -68.60
C PHE A 828 -2.87 -60.92 -67.79
N ILE A 829 -2.69 -61.02 -66.46
CA ILE A 829 -2.36 -59.86 -65.62
C ILE A 829 -1.01 -59.26 -66.05
N GLY A 830 0.05 -60.07 -66.20
CA GLY A 830 1.35 -59.61 -66.66
C GLY A 830 1.32 -58.92 -68.04
N PHE A 831 0.49 -59.44 -68.96
CA PHE A 831 0.26 -58.83 -70.26
C PHE A 831 -0.48 -57.48 -70.16
N LEU A 832 -1.52 -57.38 -69.32
CA LEU A 832 -2.18 -56.11 -69.04
C LEU A 832 -1.24 -55.07 -68.40
N VAL A 833 -0.31 -55.49 -67.53
CA VAL A 833 0.75 -54.63 -66.98
C VAL A 833 1.69 -54.16 -68.09
N ALA A 834 2.11 -55.03 -69.01
CA ALA A 834 2.93 -54.62 -70.16
C ALA A 834 2.20 -53.59 -71.04
N LEU A 835 0.92 -53.83 -71.37
CA LEU A 835 0.09 -52.90 -72.15
C LEU A 835 -0.07 -51.53 -71.46
N SER A 836 -0.17 -51.49 -70.13
CA SER A 836 -0.31 -50.21 -69.40
C SER A 836 0.87 -49.26 -69.66
N LYS A 837 2.08 -49.80 -69.87
CA LYS A 837 3.33 -49.05 -70.13
C LYS A 837 3.56 -48.67 -71.59
N MET A 838 2.70 -49.14 -72.51
CA MET A 838 2.75 -48.86 -73.94
C MET A 838 1.84 -47.69 -74.34
N SER A 839 2.12 -47.02 -75.46
CA SER A 839 1.20 -46.06 -76.07
C SER A 839 -0.04 -46.75 -76.70
N SER A 840 -1.08 -45.99 -77.03
CA SER A 840 -2.33 -46.53 -77.61
C SER A 840 -2.10 -47.40 -78.86
N ALA A 841 -1.25 -46.97 -79.79
CA ALA A 841 -0.94 -47.72 -81.01
C ALA A 841 -0.12 -49.01 -80.72
N GLU A 842 0.86 -48.92 -79.81
CA GLU A 842 1.65 -50.08 -79.39
C GLU A 842 0.80 -51.11 -78.64
N ARG A 843 -0.19 -50.68 -77.84
CA ARG A 843 -1.15 -51.56 -77.16
C ARG A 843 -1.95 -52.40 -78.16
N GLU A 844 -2.52 -51.77 -79.19
CA GLU A 844 -3.29 -52.50 -80.20
C GLU A 844 -2.40 -53.47 -80.99
N LEU A 845 -1.19 -53.04 -81.37
CA LEU A 845 -0.23 -53.92 -82.04
C LEU A 845 0.19 -55.11 -81.16
N ALA A 846 0.47 -54.88 -79.87
CA ALA A 846 0.83 -55.93 -78.91
C ALA A 846 -0.32 -56.91 -78.68
N ILE A 847 -1.58 -56.45 -78.60
CA ILE A 847 -2.77 -57.31 -78.51
C ILE A 847 -2.91 -58.17 -79.76
N VAL A 848 -2.78 -57.59 -80.96
CA VAL A 848 -2.85 -58.34 -82.23
C VAL A 848 -1.73 -59.37 -82.32
N MET A 849 -0.49 -59.00 -82.02
CA MET A 849 0.67 -59.91 -82.05
C MET A 849 0.49 -61.07 -81.06
N LYS A 850 0.10 -60.77 -79.80
CA LYS A 850 -0.08 -61.80 -78.77
C LYS A 850 -1.24 -62.75 -79.10
N ALA A 851 -2.33 -62.24 -79.68
CA ALA A 851 -3.45 -63.05 -80.16
C ALA A 851 -3.10 -63.92 -81.39
N LEU A 852 -2.08 -63.54 -82.16
CA LEU A 852 -1.50 -64.36 -83.24
C LEU A 852 -0.41 -65.33 -82.75
N GLY A 853 -0.20 -65.44 -81.43
CA GLY A 853 0.82 -66.31 -80.84
C GLY A 853 2.26 -65.83 -81.06
N ARG A 854 2.46 -64.52 -81.21
CA ARG A 854 3.76 -63.85 -81.43
C ARG A 854 4.16 -62.95 -80.26
#